data_AF-A0A9Q1QHU0-F1
#
_entry.id   AF-A0A9Q1QHU0-F1
#
_cell.length_a   1.000
_cell.length_b   1.000
_cell.length_c   1.000
_cell.angle_alpha   90.00
_cell.angle_beta   90.00
_cell.angle_gamma   90.00
#
_symmetry.space_group_name_H-M   'P 1'
#
loop_
_entity.id
_entity.type
_entity.pdbx_description
1 polymer ?
#
loop_
_entity_poly.entity_id
_entity_poly.type
_entity_poly.pdbx_seq_one_letter_code
_entity_poly.pdbx_strand_id
1 'polypeptide(L)'
;MTRLKAYLRPPQPSPPTTSASASASAATKSFNSTINRLSAEGFHRDVLFTFSSMLRSHTPPDAHTYPSLFKACTFLNRFSLGISLHQRVITDAYSSDSYIASSLINFYAKFGRVENAQKVFDLMPERNVVPWTAMIGCHSRCGNSDRAFRMYNLMRYEGIQPSSVTVLNVLSGVTELCQVECLHACAILSGSDSDLHLVNCMLDLYGKCGRVEAARVLFEAMVCRDIVSWNSMVSGYARSGNFKEIMWLFKKMRGEGVVPDQQTFGGLLTCSDSVQIDVEFGTLILGQIITGGLELDAPMATSLVVLYSKYGNFVSAFKIFEWVAEKDVILWTSIIAAFVQNDNARKALVLFTRMLDSGLISSTATIATVLSACAKVGSRLLGMSVHGYLLRQGMPVDIPVQNSLITMYAKCGLLRQSLAIFDGMNERDVVSWNAIVATYAQNGDLREALCLLNKMRLMVQRPDSITVVSLLQACASTGALQQGKWVHTFIIKSLSQPSIMIDTALVDMYSKCGDLKTAHRCFHHMPEHDVVSWSIIITGYGSHGMGEMALNLYTEFLGTGIQPNHVIFLSVLFSCSHNGLVSEGLSIFQSMIEDFGIKPELEHRACIVDLLCRAGRLKEAYKFIKTMFSDPTVDVLGILLDACRMKGDAELGELVARDIMKLQPVCAENYVQLAHSYASMNRWEGVGDAWMQMKALGLRKLPDGGWDIVGNLLQQQGVDVYIDVSCLSTKPTRLPTSDLMLCFDALLVAEVGEGQGLVYDYYDSTCPYVEEIVKREMFSIFAADATAPAAFLRLLFHDCQVQGCDASILLQSEDSELQSSRNFGIRKLEEIARIKSVLEDECPMQVSCADIIALAAREAVSISGGPSIQIPLGRKDSLTSSSQQADAHLPSPSIDDVDRFLQIFMGKGMDLEESVAIIGAHTLGGGHCRNIVSRLSNPKPTDQMDQGFQLQLRLSCPTLIPTNNVTVVPNDLTTTIFDNQYYRDAAIGRGLFPIDSSISRDARTMAIVAQFAVDKMYFFQTFSSAFLKLASTGVLTGDEGEVRLDCSLVN
;
A
#
# COMPACT_ATOMS: atom_id res chain seq x y z
N MET A 1 -16.77 51.80 -31.31
CA MET A 1 -18.02 52.00 -32.09
C MET A 1 -17.97 53.22 -33.03
N THR A 2 -16.84 53.51 -33.72
CA THR A 2 -16.76 54.67 -34.65
C THR A 2 -15.79 54.50 -35.84
N ARG A 3 -15.33 53.27 -36.13
CA ARG A 3 -14.51 52.97 -37.33
C ARG A 3 -15.02 51.79 -38.18
N LEU A 4 -16.25 51.33 -37.93
CA LEU A 4 -16.88 50.20 -38.64
C LEU A 4 -18.22 50.58 -39.31
N LYS A 5 -18.39 51.86 -39.66
CA LYS A 5 -19.57 52.42 -40.34
C LYS A 5 -19.31 52.88 -41.79
N ALA A 6 -18.12 52.64 -42.35
CA ALA A 6 -17.73 53.18 -43.66
C ALA A 6 -17.75 52.17 -44.84
N TYR A 7 -17.98 50.87 -44.60
CA TYR A 7 -17.92 49.85 -45.67
C TYR A 7 -19.26 49.15 -46.00
N LEU A 8 -20.37 49.58 -45.40
CA LEU A 8 -21.69 49.02 -45.68
C LEU A 8 -22.68 50.13 -46.03
N ARG A 9 -22.57 50.69 -47.23
CA ARG A 9 -23.72 51.29 -47.92
C ARG A 9 -24.28 50.22 -48.86
N PRO A 10 -25.58 49.89 -48.79
CA PRO A 10 -26.19 49.02 -49.79
C PRO A 10 -26.20 49.74 -51.15
N PRO A 11 -25.87 49.07 -52.26
CA PRO A 11 -26.11 49.65 -53.58
C PRO A 11 -27.62 49.75 -53.82
N GLN A 12 -28.07 50.84 -54.43
CA GLN A 12 -29.47 50.99 -54.84
C GLN A 12 -29.86 49.91 -55.85
N PRO A 13 -31.12 49.43 -55.84
CA PRO A 13 -31.59 48.45 -56.80
C PRO A 13 -31.70 49.09 -58.19
N SER A 14 -31.00 48.55 -59.17
CA SER A 14 -31.24 48.83 -60.59
C SER A 14 -32.52 48.12 -61.07
N PRO A 15 -33.28 48.71 -62.02
CA PRO A 15 -34.54 48.14 -62.47
C PRO A 15 -34.32 46.87 -63.30
N PRO A 16 -35.26 45.91 -63.30
CA PRO A 16 -35.10 44.65 -63.99
C PRO A 16 -35.22 44.83 -65.51
N THR A 17 -34.25 44.30 -66.26
CA THR A 17 -34.35 44.10 -67.70
C THR A 17 -35.25 42.89 -67.99
N THR A 18 -36.33 43.13 -68.73
CA THR A 18 -37.58 42.34 -68.72
C THR A 18 -37.70 41.23 -69.77
N SER A 19 -36.64 40.49 -70.13
CA SER A 19 -36.80 39.36 -71.08
C SER A 19 -36.01 38.08 -70.81
N ALA A 20 -35.15 38.03 -69.78
CA ALA A 20 -34.37 36.83 -69.42
C ALA A 20 -34.83 36.12 -68.11
N SER A 21 -35.80 36.67 -67.38
CA SER A 21 -36.14 36.22 -66.01
C SER A 21 -37.11 35.02 -65.93
N ALA A 22 -37.88 34.73 -66.98
CA ALA A 22 -38.89 33.67 -66.95
C ALA A 22 -38.29 32.25 -67.12
N SER A 23 -37.28 32.08 -67.97
CA SER A 23 -36.62 30.78 -68.19
C SER A 23 -35.69 30.40 -67.03
N ALA A 24 -35.00 31.38 -66.44
CA ALA A 24 -34.17 31.19 -65.24
C ALA A 24 -35.01 30.78 -64.02
N SER A 25 -36.20 31.36 -63.83
CA SER A 25 -37.12 31.01 -62.73
C SER A 25 -37.67 29.57 -62.84
N ALA A 26 -37.98 29.11 -64.07
CA ALA A 26 -38.47 27.75 -64.30
C ALA A 26 -37.38 26.68 -64.05
N ALA A 27 -36.15 26.94 -64.48
CA ALA A 27 -35.01 26.06 -64.25
C ALA A 27 -34.67 25.94 -62.75
N THR A 28 -34.62 27.06 -62.01
CA THR A 28 -34.39 27.07 -60.55
C THR A 28 -35.48 26.27 -59.81
N LYS A 29 -36.75 26.42 -60.18
CA LYS A 29 -37.86 25.64 -59.59
C LYS A 29 -37.72 24.14 -59.85
N SER A 30 -37.25 23.73 -61.03
CA SER A 30 -37.01 22.33 -61.37
C SER A 30 -35.84 21.71 -60.59
N PHE A 31 -34.76 22.46 -60.39
CA PHE A 31 -33.66 22.00 -59.54
C PHE A 31 -34.10 21.90 -58.07
N ASN A 32 -34.87 22.86 -57.58
CA ASN A 32 -35.39 22.86 -56.22
C ASN A 32 -36.35 21.71 -55.93
N SER A 33 -37.24 21.36 -56.87
CA SER A 33 -38.12 20.20 -56.70
C SER A 33 -37.33 18.90 -56.59
N THR A 34 -36.26 18.76 -57.38
CA THR A 34 -35.36 17.60 -57.34
C THR A 34 -34.55 17.56 -56.03
N ILE A 35 -33.97 18.69 -55.62
CA ILE A 35 -33.21 18.82 -54.37
C ILE A 35 -34.10 18.51 -53.16
N ASN A 36 -35.31 19.05 -53.10
CA ASN A 36 -36.22 18.83 -51.98
C ASN A 36 -36.75 17.39 -51.94
N ARG A 37 -37.04 16.78 -53.09
CA ARG A 37 -37.40 15.36 -53.18
C ARG A 37 -36.27 14.46 -52.65
N LEU A 38 -35.04 14.65 -53.14
CA LEU A 38 -33.87 13.88 -52.67
C LEU A 38 -33.57 14.10 -51.18
N SER A 39 -33.79 15.32 -50.68
CA SER A 39 -33.63 15.68 -49.27
C SER A 39 -34.70 15.04 -48.35
N ALA A 40 -35.89 14.78 -48.88
CA ALA A 40 -36.96 14.07 -48.19
C ALA A 40 -36.73 12.54 -48.19
N GLU A 41 -36.22 12.00 -49.30
CA GLU A 41 -35.87 10.57 -49.45
C GLU A 41 -34.56 10.17 -48.73
N GLY A 42 -33.79 11.14 -48.20
CA GLY A 42 -32.56 10.89 -47.44
C GLY A 42 -31.27 10.78 -48.28
N PHE A 43 -31.35 11.00 -49.60
CA PHE A 43 -30.21 10.96 -50.52
C PHE A 43 -29.36 12.24 -50.46
N HIS A 44 -28.74 12.48 -49.30
CA HIS A 44 -28.03 13.74 -49.00
C HIS A 44 -26.76 13.99 -49.85
N ARG A 45 -26.12 12.94 -50.39
CA ARG A 45 -24.98 13.10 -51.32
C ARG A 45 -25.45 13.61 -52.68
N ASP A 46 -26.56 13.07 -53.17
CA ASP A 46 -27.14 13.45 -54.47
C ASP A 46 -27.75 14.85 -54.45
N VAL A 47 -28.22 15.31 -53.28
CA VAL A 47 -28.58 16.71 -53.04
C VAL A 47 -27.40 17.67 -53.33
N LEU A 48 -26.22 17.38 -52.79
CA LEU A 48 -25.01 18.21 -53.02
C LEU A 48 -24.49 18.09 -54.46
N PHE A 49 -24.64 16.91 -55.08
CA PHE A 49 -24.29 16.70 -56.49
C PHE A 49 -25.21 17.49 -57.43
N THR A 50 -26.52 17.45 -57.17
CA THR A 50 -27.55 18.18 -57.92
C THR A 50 -27.32 19.69 -57.81
N PHE A 51 -26.96 20.18 -56.62
CA PHE A 51 -26.55 21.58 -56.44
C PHE A 51 -25.28 21.93 -57.21
N SER A 52 -24.28 21.04 -57.23
CA SER A 52 -23.08 21.23 -58.05
C SER A 52 -23.38 21.24 -59.55
N SER A 53 -24.42 20.51 -59.98
CA SER A 53 -24.92 20.55 -61.36
C SER A 53 -25.64 21.87 -61.67
N MET A 54 -26.47 22.36 -60.74
CA MET A 54 -27.16 23.65 -60.83
C MET A 54 -26.17 24.83 -60.98
N LEU A 55 -25.06 24.78 -60.24
CA LEU A 55 -23.98 25.78 -60.36
C LEU A 55 -23.23 25.68 -61.69
N ARG A 56 -23.02 24.46 -62.21
CA ARG A 56 -22.38 24.23 -63.52
C ARG A 56 -23.26 24.66 -64.69
N SER A 57 -24.58 24.63 -64.54
CA SER A 57 -25.54 25.12 -65.54
C SER A 57 -25.82 26.63 -65.44
N HIS A 58 -25.03 27.38 -64.66
CA HIS A 58 -25.21 28.82 -64.39
C HIS A 58 -26.62 29.20 -63.91
N THR A 59 -27.33 28.26 -63.27
CA THR A 59 -28.67 28.50 -62.73
C THR A 59 -28.55 29.04 -61.31
N PRO A 60 -29.09 30.24 -60.99
CA PRO A 60 -28.91 30.85 -59.69
C PRO A 60 -29.74 30.13 -58.61
N PRO A 61 -29.15 29.84 -57.42
CA PRO A 61 -29.90 29.35 -56.27
C PRO A 61 -30.81 30.43 -55.71
N ASP A 62 -31.87 30.00 -55.03
CA ASP A 62 -32.82 30.87 -54.34
C ASP A 62 -32.99 30.47 -52.86
N ALA A 63 -33.88 31.16 -52.15
CA ALA A 63 -34.13 30.92 -50.72
C ALA A 63 -34.60 29.50 -50.38
N HIS A 64 -35.22 28.79 -51.32
CA HIS A 64 -35.69 27.41 -51.11
C HIS A 64 -34.59 26.36 -51.34
N THR A 65 -33.47 26.76 -51.96
CA THR A 65 -32.35 25.87 -52.26
C THR A 65 -31.52 25.54 -51.00
N TYR A 66 -31.17 26.58 -50.22
CA TYR A 66 -30.20 26.51 -49.13
C TYR A 66 -30.58 25.62 -47.93
N PRO A 67 -31.83 25.59 -47.44
CA PRO A 67 -32.25 24.77 -46.31
C PRO A 67 -31.96 23.26 -46.48
N SER A 68 -32.27 22.72 -47.66
CA SER A 68 -32.00 21.32 -47.99
C SER A 68 -30.50 21.01 -48.08
N LEU A 69 -29.68 21.98 -48.49
CA LEU A 69 -28.22 21.84 -48.51
C LEU A 69 -27.62 21.86 -47.11
N PHE A 70 -28.08 22.76 -46.24
CA PHE A 70 -27.66 22.76 -44.84
C PHE A 70 -28.04 21.45 -44.15
N LYS A 71 -29.27 20.94 -44.38
CA LYS A 71 -29.69 19.61 -43.90
C LYS A 71 -28.71 18.53 -44.39
N ALA A 72 -28.41 18.47 -45.68
CA ALA A 72 -27.45 17.50 -46.23
C ALA A 72 -26.04 17.62 -45.62
N CYS A 73 -25.52 18.84 -45.44
CA CYS A 73 -24.22 19.08 -44.79
C CYS A 73 -24.19 18.60 -43.34
N THR A 74 -25.28 18.75 -42.58
CA THR A 74 -25.35 18.22 -41.22
C THR A 74 -25.41 16.70 -41.16
N PHE A 75 -26.07 16.04 -42.11
CA PHE A 75 -26.13 14.57 -42.16
C PHE A 75 -24.81 13.95 -42.63
N LEU A 76 -24.11 14.59 -43.58
CA LEU A 76 -22.83 14.12 -44.09
C LEU A 76 -21.62 14.58 -43.26
N ASN A 77 -21.86 15.27 -42.15
CA ASN A 77 -20.83 15.81 -41.26
C ASN A 77 -19.79 16.70 -42.00
N ARG A 78 -20.24 17.58 -42.89
CA ARG A 78 -19.40 18.45 -43.74
C ARG A 78 -19.48 19.92 -43.30
N PHE A 79 -18.78 20.25 -42.21
CA PHE A 79 -18.80 21.61 -41.63
C PHE A 79 -18.20 22.68 -42.57
N SER A 80 -17.07 22.39 -43.22
CA SER A 80 -16.39 23.33 -44.12
C SER A 80 -17.26 23.75 -45.31
N LEU A 81 -17.94 22.78 -45.93
CA LEU A 81 -18.87 23.04 -47.03
C LEU A 81 -20.07 23.88 -46.58
N GLY A 82 -20.60 23.61 -45.38
CA GLY A 82 -21.69 24.42 -44.81
C GLY A 82 -21.29 25.88 -44.54
N ILE A 83 -20.04 26.15 -44.14
CA ILE A 83 -19.54 27.52 -44.04
C ILE A 83 -19.48 28.19 -45.42
N SER A 84 -18.98 27.49 -46.45
CA SER A 84 -18.95 28.02 -47.82
C SER A 84 -20.35 28.35 -48.35
N LEU A 85 -21.35 27.53 -48.02
CA LEU A 85 -22.75 27.80 -48.35
C LEU A 85 -23.29 29.02 -47.58
N HIS A 86 -22.97 29.17 -46.30
CA HIS A 86 -23.36 30.36 -45.53
C HIS A 86 -22.74 31.65 -46.08
N GLN A 87 -21.46 31.62 -46.47
CA GLN A 87 -20.82 32.75 -47.15
C GLN A 87 -21.57 33.12 -48.44
N ARG A 88 -22.03 32.11 -49.18
CA ARG A 88 -22.82 32.33 -50.41
C ARG A 88 -24.21 32.92 -50.15
N VAL A 89 -24.89 32.49 -49.09
CA VAL A 89 -26.15 33.11 -48.63
C VAL A 89 -25.97 34.62 -48.39
N ILE A 90 -24.81 35.03 -47.84
CA ILE A 90 -24.48 36.44 -47.63
C ILE A 90 -24.22 37.16 -48.96
N THR A 91 -23.45 36.56 -49.89
CA THR A 91 -23.18 37.18 -51.20
C THR A 91 -24.41 37.30 -52.07
N ASP A 92 -25.34 36.34 -51.96
CA ASP A 92 -26.57 36.28 -52.75
C ASP A 92 -27.69 37.15 -52.12
N ALA A 93 -27.39 37.92 -51.07
CA ALA A 93 -28.31 38.82 -50.37
C ALA A 93 -29.54 38.15 -49.72
N TYR A 94 -29.44 36.87 -49.36
CA TYR A 94 -30.51 36.12 -48.66
C TYR A 94 -30.35 36.12 -47.13
N SER A 95 -29.51 36.99 -46.57
CA SER A 95 -29.20 37.01 -45.13
C SER A 95 -30.38 37.38 -44.22
N SER A 96 -31.43 38.00 -44.77
CA SER A 96 -32.64 38.38 -44.02
C SER A 96 -33.79 37.35 -44.13
N ASP A 97 -33.60 36.25 -44.86
CA ASP A 97 -34.62 35.21 -45.03
C ASP A 97 -34.75 34.35 -43.75
N SER A 98 -35.95 34.33 -43.16
CA SER A 98 -36.21 33.66 -41.88
C SER A 98 -36.14 32.13 -41.98
N TYR A 99 -36.39 31.55 -43.15
CA TYR A 99 -36.36 30.10 -43.40
C TYR A 99 -34.91 29.60 -43.55
N ILE A 100 -34.06 30.36 -44.24
CA ILE A 100 -32.62 30.08 -44.32
C ILE A 100 -31.96 30.28 -42.96
N ALA A 101 -32.28 31.38 -42.25
CA ALA A 101 -31.73 31.66 -40.92
C ALA A 101 -32.04 30.55 -39.91
N SER A 102 -33.28 30.02 -39.91
CA SER A 102 -33.66 28.88 -39.06
C SER A 102 -32.85 27.61 -39.38
N SER A 103 -32.58 27.36 -40.67
CA SER A 103 -31.78 26.22 -41.13
C SER A 103 -30.29 26.36 -40.79
N LEU A 104 -29.76 27.60 -40.85
CA LEU A 104 -28.41 27.95 -40.44
C LEU A 104 -28.19 27.78 -38.92
N ILE A 105 -29.17 28.19 -38.11
CA ILE A 105 -29.14 27.96 -36.66
C ILE A 105 -29.06 26.46 -36.37
N ASN A 106 -29.91 25.64 -37.01
CA ASN A 106 -29.87 24.19 -36.82
C ASN A 106 -28.55 23.56 -37.30
N PHE A 107 -27.98 24.07 -38.40
CA PHE A 107 -26.65 23.68 -38.87
C PHE A 107 -25.58 23.96 -37.82
N TYR A 108 -25.45 25.21 -37.36
CA TYR A 108 -24.45 25.56 -36.36
C TYR A 108 -24.67 24.87 -35.02
N ALA A 109 -25.92 24.65 -34.63
CA ALA A 109 -26.28 23.92 -33.42
C ALA A 109 -25.81 22.47 -33.46
N LYS A 110 -25.97 21.78 -34.59
CA LYS A 110 -25.52 20.38 -34.75
C LYS A 110 -24.00 20.22 -34.72
N PHE A 111 -23.24 21.27 -35.04
CA PHE A 111 -21.78 21.30 -34.93
C PHE A 111 -21.28 21.95 -33.63
N GLY A 112 -22.15 22.23 -32.65
CA GLY A 112 -21.78 22.81 -31.35
C GLY A 112 -21.27 24.25 -31.41
N ARG A 113 -21.55 25.00 -32.48
CA ARG A 113 -21.08 26.39 -32.69
C ARG A 113 -22.12 27.40 -32.20
N VAL A 114 -22.32 27.45 -30.89
CA VAL A 114 -23.34 28.28 -30.22
C VAL A 114 -23.22 29.76 -30.57
N GLU A 115 -22.01 30.32 -30.60
CA GLU A 115 -21.80 31.76 -30.88
C GLU A 115 -22.23 32.16 -32.30
N ASN A 116 -22.01 31.27 -33.28
CA ASN A 116 -22.39 31.54 -34.66
C ASN A 116 -23.90 31.39 -34.83
N ALA A 117 -24.51 30.39 -34.17
CA ALA A 117 -25.96 30.25 -34.13
C ALA A 117 -26.64 31.48 -33.50
N GLN A 118 -26.08 31.99 -32.38
CA GLN A 118 -26.58 33.19 -31.70
C GLN A 118 -26.50 34.42 -32.60
N LYS A 119 -25.38 34.63 -33.32
CA LYS A 119 -25.25 35.75 -34.28
C LYS A 119 -26.30 35.70 -35.38
N VAL A 120 -26.59 34.51 -35.93
CA VAL A 120 -27.65 34.35 -36.94
C VAL A 120 -29.01 34.65 -36.33
N PHE A 121 -29.28 34.18 -35.11
CA PHE A 121 -30.53 34.41 -34.39
C PHE A 121 -30.77 35.89 -34.03
N ASP A 122 -29.73 36.62 -33.64
CA ASP A 122 -29.82 38.04 -33.28
C ASP A 122 -30.11 38.92 -34.50
N LEU A 123 -29.67 38.50 -35.69
CA LEU A 123 -29.90 39.20 -36.96
C LEU A 123 -31.28 38.91 -37.60
N MET A 124 -32.07 37.99 -37.04
CA MET A 124 -33.41 37.68 -37.56
C MET A 124 -34.41 38.81 -37.25
N PRO A 125 -35.13 39.34 -38.26
CA PRO A 125 -36.11 40.41 -38.05
C PRO A 125 -37.41 39.93 -37.40
N GLU A 126 -37.84 38.70 -37.68
CA GLU A 126 -38.99 38.05 -37.06
C GLU A 126 -38.62 36.64 -36.62
N ARG A 127 -39.04 36.26 -35.41
CA ARG A 127 -38.74 34.96 -34.80
C ARG A 127 -40.04 34.25 -34.47
N ASN A 128 -40.26 33.08 -35.05
CA ASN A 128 -41.35 32.19 -34.68
C ASN A 128 -40.82 31.02 -33.81
N VAL A 129 -41.65 30.04 -33.49
CA VAL A 129 -41.31 28.93 -32.57
C VAL A 129 -40.06 28.15 -32.99
N VAL A 130 -39.77 28.05 -34.30
CA VAL A 130 -38.71 27.19 -34.86
C VAL A 130 -37.28 27.66 -34.51
N PRO A 131 -36.84 28.90 -34.81
CA PRO A 131 -35.50 29.39 -34.43
C PRO A 131 -35.32 29.46 -32.92
N TRP A 132 -36.38 29.80 -32.16
CA TRP A 132 -36.36 29.76 -30.69
C TRP A 132 -36.08 28.35 -30.17
N THR A 133 -36.81 27.34 -30.68
CA THR A 133 -36.63 25.93 -30.29
C THR A 133 -35.25 25.41 -30.67
N ALA A 134 -34.73 25.79 -31.84
CA ALA A 134 -33.41 25.40 -32.30
C ALA A 134 -32.27 26.00 -31.44
N MET A 135 -32.41 27.26 -31.02
CA MET A 135 -31.45 27.92 -30.12
C MET A 135 -31.48 27.35 -28.70
N ILE A 136 -32.68 27.13 -28.15
CA ILE A 136 -32.86 26.51 -26.83
C ILE A 136 -32.22 25.11 -26.82
N GLY A 137 -32.51 24.29 -27.83
CA GLY A 137 -31.90 22.97 -27.99
C GLY A 137 -30.39 23.01 -28.26
N CYS A 138 -29.85 24.10 -28.82
CA CYS A 138 -28.42 24.30 -28.99
C CYS A 138 -27.72 24.54 -27.66
N HIS A 139 -28.24 25.46 -26.83
CA HIS A 139 -27.69 25.75 -25.51
C HIS A 139 -27.79 24.54 -24.57
N SER A 140 -28.93 23.82 -24.61
CA SER A 140 -29.16 22.60 -23.84
C SER A 140 -28.15 21.49 -24.18
N ARG A 141 -27.96 21.17 -25.47
CA ARG A 141 -26.98 20.15 -25.92
C ARG A 141 -25.52 20.53 -25.65
N CYS A 142 -25.21 21.82 -25.49
CA CYS A 142 -23.87 22.30 -25.18
C CYS A 142 -23.61 22.45 -23.67
N GLY A 143 -24.54 22.00 -22.81
CA GLY A 143 -24.39 22.06 -21.34
C GLY A 143 -24.69 23.42 -20.72
N ASN A 144 -25.20 24.40 -21.49
CA ASN A 144 -25.54 25.74 -21.00
C ASN A 144 -27.02 25.83 -20.58
N SER A 145 -27.41 25.02 -19.60
CA SER A 145 -28.79 24.88 -19.09
C SER A 145 -29.42 26.22 -18.69
N ASP A 146 -28.70 27.05 -17.94
CA ASP A 146 -29.17 28.38 -17.51
C ASP A 146 -29.49 29.31 -18.68
N ARG A 147 -28.70 29.26 -19.75
CA ARG A 147 -28.96 30.07 -20.95
C ARG A 147 -30.15 29.54 -21.73
N ALA A 148 -30.30 28.22 -21.83
CA ALA A 148 -31.48 27.61 -22.45
C ALA A 148 -32.77 28.01 -21.71
N PHE A 149 -32.74 27.99 -20.37
CA PHE A 149 -33.88 28.41 -19.55
C PHE A 149 -34.19 29.91 -19.66
N ARG A 150 -33.16 30.77 -19.70
CA ARG A 150 -33.34 32.22 -19.97
C ARG A 150 -33.95 32.48 -21.35
N MET A 151 -33.48 31.78 -22.38
CA MET A 151 -34.04 31.91 -23.73
C MET A 151 -35.51 31.44 -23.79
N TYR A 152 -35.84 30.37 -23.07
CA TYR A 152 -37.22 29.91 -22.93
C TYR A 152 -38.13 30.97 -22.29
N ASN A 153 -37.67 31.61 -21.21
CA ASN A 153 -38.43 32.69 -20.57
C ASN A 153 -38.57 33.93 -21.48
N LEU A 154 -37.54 34.25 -22.26
CA LEU A 154 -37.58 35.36 -23.22
C LEU A 154 -38.57 35.09 -24.36
N MET A 155 -38.59 33.85 -24.89
CA MET A 155 -39.57 33.41 -25.88
C MET A 155 -41.01 33.62 -25.38
N ARG A 156 -41.27 33.28 -24.10
CA ARG A 156 -42.59 33.50 -23.48
C ARG A 156 -42.90 34.98 -23.26
N TYR A 157 -41.92 35.79 -22.87
CA TYR A 157 -42.08 37.24 -22.70
C TYR A 157 -42.43 37.93 -24.02
N GLU A 158 -41.87 37.46 -25.14
CA GLU A 158 -42.22 37.93 -26.49
C GLU A 158 -43.59 37.41 -26.99
N GLY A 159 -44.34 36.67 -26.17
CA GLY A 159 -45.68 36.18 -26.50
C GLY A 159 -45.72 34.95 -27.41
N ILE A 160 -44.57 34.30 -27.65
CA ILE A 160 -44.48 33.12 -28.51
C ILE A 160 -44.74 31.87 -27.65
N GLN A 161 -45.76 31.09 -28.01
CA GLN A 161 -46.13 29.88 -27.29
C GLN A 161 -45.12 28.74 -27.54
N PRO A 162 -44.53 28.15 -26.47
CA PRO A 162 -43.68 26.97 -26.61
C PRO A 162 -44.44 25.75 -27.15
N SER A 163 -43.76 24.94 -27.97
CA SER A 163 -44.27 23.62 -28.38
C SER A 163 -43.79 22.52 -27.44
N SER A 164 -44.36 21.30 -27.51
CA SER A 164 -43.89 20.14 -26.73
C SER A 164 -42.39 19.85 -26.97
N VAL A 165 -41.92 20.03 -28.21
CA VAL A 165 -40.49 19.90 -28.58
C VAL A 165 -39.64 21.00 -27.93
N THR A 166 -40.18 22.21 -27.77
CA THR A 166 -39.50 23.31 -27.07
C THR A 166 -39.29 22.97 -25.60
N VAL A 167 -40.32 22.46 -24.92
CA VAL A 167 -40.23 22.05 -23.51
C VAL A 167 -39.26 20.89 -23.34
N LEU A 168 -39.31 19.89 -24.23
CA LEU A 168 -38.42 18.73 -24.19
C LEU A 168 -36.93 19.11 -24.35
N ASN A 169 -36.64 20.04 -25.26
CA ASN A 169 -35.27 20.56 -25.44
C ASN A 169 -34.76 21.33 -24.22
N VAL A 170 -35.63 21.99 -23.44
CA VAL A 170 -35.23 22.60 -22.17
C VAL A 170 -34.97 21.51 -21.14
N LEU A 171 -35.90 20.57 -20.98
CA LEU A 171 -35.83 19.48 -20.00
C LEU A 171 -34.55 18.63 -20.11
N SER A 172 -34.06 18.38 -21.32
CA SER A 172 -32.82 17.61 -21.52
C SER A 172 -31.57 18.23 -20.88
N GLY A 173 -31.61 19.52 -20.52
CA GLY A 173 -30.51 20.23 -19.87
C GLY A 173 -30.76 20.56 -18.39
N VAL A 174 -31.90 20.18 -17.81
CA VAL A 174 -32.26 20.58 -16.45
C VAL A 174 -31.66 19.63 -15.42
N THR A 175 -31.05 20.20 -14.38
CA THR A 175 -30.49 19.48 -13.23
C THR A 175 -31.12 19.90 -11.90
N GLU A 176 -31.84 21.03 -11.86
CA GLU A 176 -32.42 21.60 -10.65
C GLU A 176 -33.92 21.33 -10.52
N LEU A 177 -34.36 20.93 -9.32
CA LEU A 177 -35.76 20.60 -9.04
C LEU A 177 -36.72 21.77 -9.32
N CYS A 178 -36.35 23.00 -8.96
CA CYS A 178 -37.20 24.18 -9.15
C CYS A 178 -37.52 24.41 -10.64
N GLN A 179 -36.55 24.16 -11.52
CA GLN A 179 -36.71 24.30 -12.96
C GLN A 179 -37.64 23.20 -13.52
N VAL A 180 -37.54 21.96 -13.01
CA VAL A 180 -38.45 20.86 -13.38
C VAL A 180 -39.89 21.18 -12.99
N GLU A 181 -40.14 21.68 -11.78
CA GLU A 181 -41.48 22.06 -11.31
C GLU A 181 -42.07 23.22 -12.14
N CYS A 182 -41.27 24.23 -12.47
CA CYS A 182 -41.69 25.31 -13.36
C CYS A 182 -42.05 24.82 -14.77
N LEU A 183 -41.25 23.91 -15.36
CA LEU A 183 -41.50 23.37 -16.69
C LEU A 183 -42.70 22.42 -16.71
N HIS A 184 -42.91 21.65 -15.64
CA HIS A 184 -44.10 20.81 -15.48
C HIS A 184 -45.38 21.67 -15.44
N ALA A 185 -45.40 22.75 -14.65
CA ALA A 185 -46.51 23.69 -14.65
C ALA A 185 -46.72 24.33 -16.04
N CYS A 186 -45.64 24.63 -16.78
CA CYS A 186 -45.74 25.15 -18.15
C CYS A 186 -46.29 24.12 -19.14
N ALA A 187 -45.95 22.83 -19.01
CA ALA A 187 -46.48 21.77 -19.87
C ALA A 187 -48.01 21.61 -19.69
N ILE A 188 -48.50 21.72 -18.45
CA ILE A 188 -49.93 21.75 -18.14
C ILE A 188 -50.59 22.98 -18.78
N LEU A 189 -50.02 24.18 -18.58
CA LEU A 189 -50.58 25.43 -19.13
C LEU A 189 -50.56 25.48 -20.66
N SER A 190 -49.66 24.77 -21.32
CA SER A 190 -49.55 24.68 -22.78
C SER A 190 -50.35 23.51 -23.38
N GLY A 191 -51.03 22.71 -22.57
CA GLY A 191 -51.78 21.53 -23.02
C GLY A 191 -50.91 20.41 -23.62
N SER A 192 -49.61 20.39 -23.26
CA SER A 192 -48.65 19.37 -23.70
C SER A 192 -48.52 18.21 -22.69
N ASP A 193 -49.35 18.19 -21.65
CA ASP A 193 -49.38 17.21 -20.56
C ASP A 193 -49.84 15.80 -20.98
N SER A 194 -50.44 15.69 -22.17
CA SER A 194 -50.83 14.40 -22.77
C SER A 194 -49.73 13.73 -23.63
N ASP A 195 -48.61 14.42 -23.86
CA ASP A 195 -47.49 13.87 -24.66
C ASP A 195 -46.70 12.84 -23.84
N LEU A 196 -46.87 11.55 -24.19
CA LEU A 196 -46.24 10.42 -23.51
C LEU A 196 -44.72 10.57 -23.39
N HIS A 197 -44.04 11.11 -24.40
CA HIS A 197 -42.59 11.24 -24.38
C HIS A 197 -42.15 12.35 -23.40
N LEU A 198 -42.88 13.47 -23.40
CA LEU A 198 -42.63 14.57 -22.47
C LEU A 198 -42.84 14.13 -21.01
N VAL A 199 -43.94 13.42 -20.74
CA VAL A 199 -44.26 12.92 -19.40
C VAL A 199 -43.24 11.88 -18.94
N ASN A 200 -42.81 10.95 -19.80
CA ASN A 200 -41.75 9.98 -19.48
C ASN A 200 -40.41 10.67 -19.13
N CYS A 201 -40.02 11.73 -19.84
CA CYS A 201 -38.85 12.54 -19.49
C CYS A 201 -39.00 13.25 -18.14
N MET A 202 -40.20 13.75 -17.83
CA MET A 202 -40.46 14.37 -16.52
C MET A 202 -40.39 13.35 -15.37
N LEU A 203 -40.90 12.13 -15.57
CA LEU A 203 -40.79 11.05 -14.57
C LEU A 203 -39.33 10.74 -14.23
N ASP A 204 -38.46 10.58 -15.23
CA ASP A 204 -37.02 10.31 -15.01
C ASP A 204 -36.33 11.51 -14.33
N LEU A 205 -36.66 12.75 -14.71
CA LEU A 205 -36.08 13.95 -14.09
C LEU A 205 -36.52 14.13 -12.64
N TYR A 206 -37.80 13.97 -12.32
CA TYR A 206 -38.26 13.98 -10.93
C TYR A 206 -37.59 12.87 -10.10
N GLY A 207 -37.38 11.69 -10.69
CA GLY A 207 -36.60 10.61 -10.10
C GLY A 207 -35.14 11.00 -9.85
N LYS A 208 -34.46 11.61 -10.82
CA LYS A 208 -33.06 12.08 -10.72
C LYS A 208 -32.89 13.21 -9.69
N CYS A 209 -33.88 14.08 -9.55
CA CYS A 209 -33.88 15.15 -8.55
C CYS A 209 -34.34 14.70 -7.15
N GLY A 210 -34.57 13.40 -6.94
CA GLY A 210 -34.92 12.82 -5.63
C GLY A 210 -36.36 13.04 -5.17
N ARG A 211 -37.26 13.55 -6.03
CA ARG A 211 -38.68 13.82 -5.72
C ARG A 211 -39.59 12.76 -6.32
N VAL A 212 -39.39 11.52 -5.91
CA VAL A 212 -40.10 10.36 -6.47
C VAL A 212 -41.61 10.41 -6.24
N GLU A 213 -42.09 11.03 -5.15
CA GLU A 213 -43.54 11.20 -4.92
C GLU A 213 -44.21 12.11 -5.96
N ALA A 214 -43.52 13.14 -6.43
CA ALA A 214 -44.04 13.98 -7.52
C ALA A 214 -44.10 13.21 -8.85
N ALA A 215 -43.11 12.34 -9.10
CA ALA A 215 -43.14 11.41 -10.24
C ALA A 215 -44.31 10.42 -10.11
N ARG A 216 -44.58 9.89 -8.90
CA ARG A 216 -45.70 8.98 -8.66
C ARG A 216 -47.05 9.60 -8.98
N VAL A 217 -47.30 10.82 -8.50
CA VAL A 217 -48.55 11.54 -8.79
C VAL A 217 -48.73 11.73 -10.30
N LEU A 218 -47.65 12.12 -11.00
CA LEU A 218 -47.67 12.27 -12.45
C LEU A 218 -47.95 10.92 -13.15
N PHE A 219 -47.29 9.85 -12.71
CA PHE A 219 -47.46 8.49 -13.25
C PHE A 219 -48.88 7.96 -13.05
N GLU A 220 -49.49 8.20 -11.89
CA GLU A 220 -50.88 7.82 -11.60
C GLU A 220 -51.89 8.62 -12.44
N ALA A 221 -51.58 9.86 -12.80
CA ALA A 221 -52.40 10.69 -13.69
C ALA A 221 -52.33 10.30 -15.17
N MET A 222 -51.34 9.49 -15.60
CA MET A 222 -51.21 9.05 -16.99
C MET A 222 -52.36 8.13 -17.41
N VAL A 223 -53.01 8.46 -18.53
CA VAL A 223 -54.08 7.64 -19.11
C VAL A 223 -53.52 6.41 -19.85
N CYS A 224 -52.37 6.58 -20.52
CA CYS A 224 -51.67 5.51 -21.23
C CYS A 224 -50.24 5.43 -20.69
N ARG A 225 -49.78 4.22 -20.37
CA ARG A 225 -48.43 3.95 -19.85
C ARG A 225 -47.76 2.92 -20.75
N ASP A 226 -46.53 3.22 -21.16
CA ASP A 226 -45.68 2.27 -21.86
C ASP A 226 -44.62 1.72 -20.90
N ILE A 227 -43.83 0.75 -21.38
CA ILE A 227 -42.76 0.14 -20.59
C ILE A 227 -41.73 1.18 -20.10
N VAL A 228 -41.54 2.27 -20.86
CA VAL A 228 -40.64 3.37 -20.48
C VAL A 228 -41.18 4.13 -19.27
N SER A 229 -42.50 4.38 -19.19
CA SER A 229 -43.13 4.98 -18.01
C SER A 229 -42.87 4.15 -16.74
N TRP A 230 -43.01 2.82 -16.84
CA TRP A 230 -42.75 1.90 -15.72
C TRP A 230 -41.27 1.87 -15.33
N ASN A 231 -40.36 1.77 -16.32
CA ASN A 231 -38.92 1.74 -16.09
C ASN A 231 -38.39 3.04 -15.46
N SER A 232 -38.94 4.20 -15.83
CA SER A 232 -38.61 5.49 -15.21
C SER A 232 -39.01 5.53 -13.73
N MET A 233 -40.18 4.98 -13.37
CA MET A 233 -40.62 4.89 -11.97
C MET A 233 -39.79 3.91 -11.15
N VAL A 234 -39.49 2.72 -11.71
CA VAL A 234 -38.62 1.73 -11.06
C VAL A 234 -37.24 2.34 -10.81
N SER A 235 -36.66 3.03 -11.80
CA SER A 235 -35.36 3.70 -11.66
C SER A 235 -35.38 4.85 -10.65
N GLY A 236 -36.48 5.61 -10.58
CA GLY A 236 -36.67 6.68 -9.60
C GLY A 236 -36.70 6.15 -8.17
N TYR A 237 -37.50 5.12 -7.91
CA TYR A 237 -37.57 4.48 -6.59
C TYR A 237 -36.29 3.69 -6.24
N ALA A 238 -35.60 3.14 -7.24
CA ALA A 238 -34.31 2.46 -7.03
C ALA A 238 -33.25 3.40 -6.47
N ARG A 239 -33.17 4.63 -7.01
CA ARG A 239 -32.25 5.68 -6.52
C ARG A 239 -32.61 6.18 -5.12
N SER A 240 -33.88 6.16 -4.74
CA SER A 240 -34.33 6.55 -3.39
C SER A 240 -34.26 5.42 -2.36
N GLY A 241 -33.91 4.19 -2.78
CA GLY A 241 -33.79 3.03 -1.92
C GLY A 241 -35.12 2.50 -1.36
N ASN A 242 -36.27 2.92 -1.91
CA ASN A 242 -37.57 2.50 -1.41
C ASN A 242 -38.03 1.17 -2.05
N PHE A 243 -37.47 0.08 -1.55
CA PHE A 243 -37.69 -1.28 -2.06
C PHE A 243 -39.16 -1.72 -2.09
N LYS A 244 -39.95 -1.33 -1.07
CA LYS A 244 -41.36 -1.74 -0.95
C LYS A 244 -42.20 -1.25 -2.12
N GLU A 245 -42.02 0.00 -2.52
CA GLU A 245 -42.75 0.61 -3.62
C GLU A 245 -42.33 0.03 -4.98
N ILE A 246 -41.05 -0.32 -5.15
CA ILE A 246 -40.55 -0.98 -6.36
C ILE A 246 -41.23 -2.34 -6.55
N MET A 247 -41.33 -3.12 -5.47
CA MET A 247 -42.00 -4.42 -5.50
C MET A 247 -43.50 -4.31 -5.77
N TRP A 248 -44.14 -3.26 -5.25
CA TRP A 248 -45.53 -2.96 -5.57
C TRP A 248 -45.71 -2.58 -7.04
N LEU A 249 -44.86 -1.70 -7.59
CA LEU A 249 -44.87 -1.31 -9.00
C LEU A 249 -44.66 -2.52 -9.91
N PHE A 250 -43.74 -3.42 -9.59
CA PHE A 250 -43.49 -4.63 -10.36
C PHE A 250 -44.71 -5.57 -10.39
N LYS A 251 -45.38 -5.76 -9.24
CA LYS A 251 -46.63 -6.55 -9.18
C LYS A 251 -47.75 -5.90 -9.98
N LYS A 252 -47.88 -4.57 -9.90
CA LYS A 252 -48.90 -3.80 -10.61
C LYS A 252 -48.69 -3.83 -12.12
N MET A 253 -47.45 -3.64 -12.59
CA MET A 253 -47.06 -3.75 -14.00
C MET A 253 -47.50 -5.08 -14.61
N ARG A 254 -47.28 -6.19 -13.88
CA ARG A 254 -47.72 -7.52 -14.29
C ARG A 254 -49.24 -7.71 -14.24
N GLY A 255 -49.90 -7.15 -13.22
CA GLY A 255 -51.35 -7.16 -13.10
C GLY A 255 -52.05 -6.41 -14.24
N GLU A 256 -51.41 -5.37 -14.78
CA GLU A 256 -51.85 -4.61 -15.96
C GLU A 256 -51.41 -5.24 -17.30
N GLY A 257 -50.76 -6.41 -17.27
CA GLY A 257 -50.39 -7.17 -18.47
C GLY A 257 -49.15 -6.66 -19.20
N VAL A 258 -48.37 -5.75 -18.59
CA VAL A 258 -47.11 -5.27 -19.17
C VAL A 258 -45.99 -6.24 -18.81
N VAL A 259 -45.30 -6.77 -19.83
CA VAL A 259 -44.19 -7.72 -19.64
C VAL A 259 -42.92 -6.95 -19.24
N PRO A 260 -42.29 -7.28 -18.09
CA PRO A 260 -41.01 -6.69 -17.70
C PRO A 260 -39.91 -6.96 -18.72
N ASP A 261 -39.11 -5.94 -19.04
CA ASP A 261 -37.97 -6.06 -19.94
C ASP A 261 -36.64 -6.07 -19.18
N GLN A 262 -35.53 -6.13 -19.92
CA GLN A 262 -34.19 -6.13 -19.34
C GLN A 262 -33.91 -4.87 -18.50
N GLN A 263 -34.46 -3.71 -18.87
CA GLN A 263 -34.28 -2.48 -18.11
C GLN A 263 -35.09 -2.49 -16.81
N THR A 264 -36.28 -3.11 -16.79
CA THR A 264 -37.06 -3.32 -15.56
C THR A 264 -36.25 -4.13 -14.54
N PHE A 265 -35.64 -5.24 -14.98
CA PHE A 265 -34.82 -6.09 -14.10
C PHE A 265 -33.50 -5.43 -13.71
N GLY A 266 -32.86 -4.67 -14.60
CA GLY A 266 -31.68 -3.87 -14.29
C GLY A 266 -31.95 -2.83 -13.18
N GLY A 267 -33.09 -2.13 -13.24
CA GLY A 267 -33.51 -1.18 -12.20
C GLY A 267 -33.88 -1.83 -10.85
N LEU A 268 -34.39 -3.07 -10.88
CA LEU A 268 -34.62 -3.86 -9.67
C LEU A 268 -33.30 -4.27 -9.00
N LEU A 269 -32.30 -4.64 -9.81
CA LEU A 269 -31.02 -5.13 -9.32
C LEU A 269 -30.10 -4.01 -8.80
N THR A 270 -30.21 -2.78 -9.31
CA THR A 270 -29.45 -1.62 -8.77
C THR A 270 -29.83 -1.25 -7.33
N CYS A 271 -30.94 -1.78 -6.80
CA CYS A 271 -31.32 -1.64 -5.40
C CYS A 271 -30.52 -2.53 -4.44
N SER A 272 -29.64 -3.40 -4.95
CA SER A 272 -28.81 -4.34 -4.18
C SER A 272 -27.91 -3.69 -3.14
N ASP A 273 -27.68 -2.38 -3.25
CA ASP A 273 -26.89 -1.61 -2.29
C ASP A 273 -27.66 -1.24 -1.03
N SER A 274 -28.99 -1.30 -1.05
CA SER A 274 -29.84 -1.06 0.13
C SER A 274 -29.83 -2.25 1.10
N VAL A 275 -29.76 -1.96 2.40
CA VAL A 275 -29.56 -2.91 3.53
C VAL A 275 -30.65 -4.00 3.66
N GLN A 276 -31.73 -3.94 2.86
CA GLN A 276 -32.92 -4.78 3.02
C GLN A 276 -33.08 -5.89 1.97
N ILE A 277 -32.14 -6.05 1.03
CA ILE A 277 -32.23 -7.13 0.03
C ILE A 277 -31.69 -8.43 0.63
N ASP A 278 -32.36 -9.54 0.34
CA ASP A 278 -31.99 -10.90 0.78
C ASP A 278 -31.62 -11.76 -0.44
N VAL A 279 -30.85 -12.84 -0.24
CA VAL A 279 -30.47 -13.81 -1.28
C VAL A 279 -31.69 -14.44 -1.95
N GLU A 280 -32.76 -14.63 -1.18
CA GLU A 280 -34.05 -15.12 -1.68
C GLU A 280 -34.62 -14.22 -2.79
N PHE A 281 -34.42 -12.91 -2.68
CA PHE A 281 -34.87 -11.96 -3.69
C PHE A 281 -34.12 -12.10 -5.02
N GLY A 282 -32.79 -12.28 -4.94
CA GLY A 282 -31.97 -12.59 -6.12
C GLY A 282 -32.43 -13.87 -6.82
N THR A 283 -32.78 -14.90 -6.04
CA THR A 283 -33.30 -16.17 -6.60
C THR A 283 -34.69 -16.01 -7.21
N LEU A 284 -35.54 -15.15 -6.65
CA LEU A 284 -36.86 -14.84 -7.18
C LEU A 284 -36.76 -14.09 -8.52
N ILE A 285 -35.91 -13.07 -8.61
CA ILE A 285 -35.65 -12.36 -9.88
C ILE A 285 -35.10 -13.32 -10.93
N LEU A 286 -34.09 -14.11 -10.57
CA LEU A 286 -33.50 -15.08 -11.48
C LEU A 286 -34.55 -16.08 -11.96
N GLY A 287 -35.39 -16.62 -11.07
CA GLY A 287 -36.51 -17.49 -11.44
C GLY A 287 -37.49 -16.82 -12.41
N GLN A 288 -37.81 -15.54 -12.21
CA GLN A 288 -38.70 -14.79 -13.10
C GLN A 288 -38.08 -14.55 -14.49
N ILE A 289 -36.80 -14.18 -14.58
CA ILE A 289 -36.07 -14.01 -15.85
C ILE A 289 -36.14 -15.31 -16.66
N ILE A 290 -35.90 -16.45 -16.00
CA ILE A 290 -35.91 -17.78 -16.62
C ILE A 290 -37.31 -18.14 -17.12
N THR A 291 -38.34 -17.99 -16.27
CA THR A 291 -39.73 -18.29 -16.67
C THR A 291 -40.27 -17.33 -17.72
N GLY A 292 -39.73 -16.12 -17.81
CA GLY A 292 -40.07 -15.11 -18.80
C GLY A 292 -39.40 -15.31 -20.16
N GLY A 293 -38.47 -16.26 -20.29
CA GLY A 293 -37.75 -16.54 -21.54
C GLY A 293 -36.81 -15.41 -21.97
N LEU A 294 -36.37 -14.56 -21.04
CA LEU A 294 -35.41 -13.49 -21.31
C LEU A 294 -33.98 -14.05 -21.28
N GLU A 295 -33.22 -13.81 -22.35
CA GLU A 295 -31.79 -14.10 -22.35
C GLU A 295 -31.04 -13.13 -21.43
N LEU A 296 -30.18 -13.69 -20.58
CA LEU A 296 -29.32 -12.95 -19.66
C LEU A 296 -28.17 -12.32 -20.44
N ASP A 297 -28.22 -10.99 -20.56
CA ASP A 297 -27.12 -10.20 -21.10
C ASP A 297 -26.01 -9.98 -20.06
N ALA A 298 -24.83 -9.57 -20.51
CA ALA A 298 -23.67 -9.37 -19.64
C ALA A 298 -23.90 -8.32 -18.52
N PRO A 299 -24.59 -7.18 -18.75
CA PRO A 299 -24.91 -6.22 -17.69
C PRO A 299 -25.80 -6.79 -16.58
N MET A 300 -26.88 -7.51 -16.93
CA MET A 300 -27.78 -8.10 -15.93
C MET A 300 -27.08 -9.22 -15.16
N ALA A 301 -26.31 -10.04 -15.85
CA ALA A 301 -25.47 -11.06 -15.22
C ALA A 301 -24.45 -10.43 -14.27
N THR A 302 -23.87 -9.28 -14.61
CA THR A 302 -22.95 -8.54 -13.73
C THR A 302 -23.65 -8.14 -12.44
N SER A 303 -24.82 -7.52 -12.52
CA SER A 303 -25.59 -7.11 -11.33
C SER A 303 -25.99 -8.29 -10.45
N LEU A 304 -26.38 -9.43 -11.04
CA LEU A 304 -26.67 -10.66 -10.29
C LEU A 304 -25.42 -11.25 -9.65
N VAL A 305 -24.29 -11.30 -10.36
CA VAL A 305 -23.00 -11.76 -9.81
C VAL A 305 -22.61 -10.92 -8.61
N VAL A 306 -22.69 -9.59 -8.70
CA VAL A 306 -22.40 -8.67 -7.58
C VAL A 306 -23.35 -8.92 -6.41
N LEU A 307 -24.65 -9.06 -6.67
CA LEU A 307 -25.67 -9.36 -5.66
C LEU A 307 -25.33 -10.66 -4.92
N TYR A 308 -25.21 -11.79 -5.62
CA TYR A 308 -24.93 -13.09 -4.99
C TYR A 308 -23.58 -13.12 -4.25
N SER A 309 -22.60 -12.37 -4.74
CA SER A 309 -21.27 -12.30 -4.13
C SER A 309 -21.26 -11.52 -2.82
N LYS A 310 -22.09 -10.48 -2.69
CA LYS A 310 -22.26 -9.68 -1.45
C LYS A 310 -22.77 -10.51 -0.28
N TYR A 311 -23.62 -11.51 -0.55
CA TYR A 311 -24.15 -12.43 0.46
C TYR A 311 -23.40 -13.76 0.53
N GLY A 312 -22.19 -13.85 -0.02
CA GLY A 312 -21.33 -15.04 0.09
C GLY A 312 -21.78 -16.26 -0.72
N ASN A 313 -22.81 -16.17 -1.58
CA ASN A 313 -23.26 -17.27 -2.44
C ASN A 313 -22.53 -17.28 -3.79
N PHE A 314 -21.21 -17.51 -3.73
CA PHE A 314 -20.32 -17.49 -4.90
C PHE A 314 -20.58 -18.63 -5.89
N VAL A 315 -21.14 -19.75 -5.44
CA VAL A 315 -21.49 -20.89 -6.32
C VAL A 315 -22.57 -20.47 -7.32
N SER A 316 -23.58 -19.72 -6.84
CA SER A 316 -24.65 -19.22 -7.70
C SER A 316 -24.13 -18.11 -8.63
N ALA A 317 -23.29 -17.21 -8.12
CA ALA A 317 -22.62 -16.19 -8.93
C ALA A 317 -21.79 -16.82 -10.08
N PHE A 318 -21.00 -17.86 -9.79
CA PHE A 318 -20.20 -18.56 -10.80
C PHE A 318 -21.06 -19.32 -11.81
N LYS A 319 -22.19 -19.93 -11.40
CA LYS A 319 -23.14 -20.56 -12.33
C LYS A 319 -23.75 -19.56 -13.31
N ILE A 320 -24.14 -18.37 -12.82
CA ILE A 320 -24.68 -17.31 -13.66
C ILE A 320 -23.62 -16.83 -14.65
N PHE A 321 -22.38 -16.67 -14.20
CA PHE A 321 -21.25 -16.32 -15.07
C PHE A 321 -21.03 -17.36 -16.19
N GLU A 322 -21.03 -18.65 -15.88
CA GLU A 322 -20.85 -19.71 -16.89
C GLU A 322 -22.05 -19.79 -17.85
N TRP A 323 -23.26 -19.41 -17.42
CA TRP A 323 -24.46 -19.42 -18.27
C TRP A 323 -24.44 -18.40 -19.41
N VAL A 324 -23.84 -17.22 -19.20
CA VAL A 324 -23.79 -16.18 -20.24
C VAL A 324 -22.81 -16.60 -21.34
N ALA A 325 -23.27 -16.66 -22.59
CA ALA A 325 -22.41 -17.05 -23.73
C ALA A 325 -21.36 -15.98 -24.06
N GLU A 326 -21.79 -14.73 -24.22
CA GLU A 326 -20.91 -13.58 -24.51
C GLU A 326 -20.60 -12.79 -23.24
N LYS A 327 -19.36 -12.88 -22.78
CA LYS A 327 -18.90 -12.23 -21.55
C LYS A 327 -18.09 -10.99 -21.88
N ASP A 328 -18.51 -9.84 -21.37
CA ASP A 328 -17.75 -8.60 -21.50
C ASP A 328 -16.69 -8.45 -20.39
N VAL A 329 -15.82 -7.45 -20.53
CA VAL A 329 -14.74 -7.18 -19.57
C VAL A 329 -15.30 -6.85 -18.18
N ILE A 330 -16.51 -6.27 -18.10
CA ILE A 330 -17.14 -5.88 -16.85
C ILE A 330 -17.58 -7.12 -16.07
N LEU A 331 -18.24 -8.08 -16.72
CA LEU A 331 -18.66 -9.33 -16.11
C LEU A 331 -17.45 -10.16 -15.62
N TRP A 332 -16.38 -10.23 -16.42
CA TRP A 332 -15.10 -10.84 -16.00
C TRP A 332 -14.49 -10.15 -14.78
N THR A 333 -14.49 -8.81 -14.77
CA THR A 333 -13.93 -8.03 -13.64
C THR A 333 -14.74 -8.24 -12.37
N SER A 334 -16.06 -8.26 -12.47
CA SER A 334 -16.96 -8.44 -11.33
C SER A 334 -16.85 -9.83 -10.72
N ILE A 335 -16.75 -10.89 -11.53
CA ILE A 335 -16.55 -12.24 -10.98
C ILE A 335 -15.15 -12.37 -10.35
N ILE A 336 -14.10 -11.83 -10.97
CA ILE A 336 -12.74 -11.83 -10.38
C ILE A 336 -12.75 -11.09 -9.03
N ALA A 337 -13.33 -9.90 -8.97
CA ALA A 337 -13.46 -9.12 -7.75
C ALA A 337 -14.24 -9.86 -6.66
N ALA A 338 -15.34 -10.53 -7.02
CA ALA A 338 -16.14 -11.35 -6.11
C ALA A 338 -15.32 -12.48 -5.47
N PHE A 339 -14.50 -13.19 -6.24
CA PHE A 339 -13.60 -14.22 -5.71
C PHE A 339 -12.49 -13.64 -4.82
N VAL A 340 -11.98 -12.45 -5.13
CA VAL A 340 -11.00 -11.76 -4.28
C VAL A 340 -11.59 -11.32 -2.95
N GLN A 341 -12.81 -10.75 -2.95
CA GLN A 341 -13.48 -10.28 -1.73
C GLN A 341 -13.78 -11.43 -0.76
N ASN A 342 -14.18 -12.59 -1.28
CA ASN A 342 -14.51 -13.80 -0.50
C ASN A 342 -13.30 -14.71 -0.21
N ASP A 343 -12.11 -14.14 -0.07
CA ASP A 343 -10.87 -14.82 0.32
C ASP A 343 -10.42 -16.01 -0.56
N ASN A 344 -10.92 -16.09 -1.79
CA ASN A 344 -10.57 -17.13 -2.76
C ASN A 344 -9.71 -16.58 -3.91
N ALA A 345 -8.62 -15.90 -3.54
CA ALA A 345 -7.76 -15.16 -4.46
C ALA A 345 -7.08 -16.06 -5.51
N ARG A 346 -6.77 -17.34 -5.20
CA ARG A 346 -6.18 -18.28 -6.18
C ARG A 346 -7.13 -18.55 -7.35
N LYS A 347 -8.42 -18.77 -7.09
CA LYS A 347 -9.42 -18.97 -8.17
C LYS A 347 -9.62 -17.70 -9.00
N ALA A 348 -9.54 -16.52 -8.37
CA ALA A 348 -9.59 -15.24 -9.10
C ALA A 348 -8.47 -15.13 -10.15
N LEU A 349 -7.25 -15.57 -9.82
CA LEU A 349 -6.11 -15.57 -10.75
C LEU A 349 -6.30 -16.57 -11.91
N VAL A 350 -6.91 -17.72 -11.63
CA VAL A 350 -7.30 -18.70 -12.69
C VAL A 350 -8.36 -18.10 -13.61
N LEU A 351 -9.33 -17.36 -13.09
CA LEU A 351 -10.31 -16.66 -13.93
C LEU A 351 -9.67 -15.56 -14.78
N PHE A 352 -8.68 -14.85 -14.25
CA PHE A 352 -7.93 -13.87 -15.03
C PHE A 352 -7.16 -14.51 -16.19
N THR A 353 -6.50 -15.65 -15.98
CA THR A 353 -5.84 -16.37 -17.09
C THR A 353 -6.84 -16.83 -18.15
N ARG A 354 -8.00 -17.39 -17.75
CA ARG A 354 -9.10 -17.72 -18.68
C ARG A 354 -9.61 -16.51 -19.47
N MET A 355 -9.67 -15.32 -18.84
CA MET A 355 -10.04 -14.08 -19.51
C MET A 355 -9.00 -13.71 -20.59
N LEU A 356 -7.71 -13.81 -20.29
CA LEU A 356 -6.65 -13.54 -21.26
C LEU A 356 -6.65 -14.56 -22.41
N ASP A 357 -6.90 -15.83 -22.13
CA ASP A 357 -7.01 -16.90 -23.14
C ASP A 357 -8.19 -16.67 -24.11
N SER A 358 -9.24 -15.97 -23.65
CA SER A 358 -10.37 -15.56 -24.51
C SER A 358 -10.05 -14.39 -25.45
N GLY A 359 -8.83 -13.84 -25.40
CA GLY A 359 -8.39 -12.76 -26.28
C GLY A 359 -8.89 -11.37 -25.90
N LEU A 360 -9.53 -11.21 -24.73
CA LEU A 360 -10.04 -9.93 -24.26
C LEU A 360 -8.93 -9.08 -23.62
N ILE A 361 -8.88 -7.80 -24.00
CA ILE A 361 -7.99 -6.82 -23.36
C ILE A 361 -8.60 -6.42 -22.03
N SER A 362 -7.87 -6.63 -20.94
CA SER A 362 -8.28 -6.28 -19.59
C SER A 362 -8.39 -4.77 -19.37
N SER A 363 -9.28 -4.34 -18.47
CA SER A 363 -9.38 -2.95 -18.03
C SER A 363 -8.41 -2.64 -16.87
N THR A 364 -8.15 -1.35 -16.60
CA THR A 364 -7.33 -0.92 -15.44
C THR A 364 -7.94 -1.41 -14.11
N ALA A 365 -9.28 -1.40 -14.00
CA ALA A 365 -10.00 -1.96 -12.86
C ALA A 365 -9.77 -3.48 -12.71
N THR A 366 -9.74 -4.22 -13.82
CA THR A 366 -9.40 -5.66 -13.80
C THR A 366 -7.99 -5.85 -13.25
N ILE A 367 -7.01 -5.07 -13.71
CA ILE A 367 -5.62 -5.18 -13.21
C ILE A 367 -5.52 -4.84 -11.72
N ALA A 368 -6.20 -3.79 -11.26
CA ALA A 368 -6.25 -3.44 -9.83
C ALA A 368 -6.80 -4.61 -8.97
N THR A 369 -7.91 -5.24 -9.39
CA THR A 369 -8.49 -6.38 -8.67
C THR A 369 -7.57 -7.61 -8.67
N VAL A 370 -6.88 -7.89 -9.78
CA VAL A 370 -5.91 -8.99 -9.90
C VAL A 370 -4.67 -8.73 -9.05
N LEU A 371 -4.17 -7.49 -9.01
CA LEU A 371 -3.06 -7.10 -8.12
C LEU A 371 -3.43 -7.29 -6.65
N SER A 372 -4.66 -6.94 -6.27
CA SER A 372 -5.20 -7.23 -4.93
C SER A 372 -5.27 -8.73 -4.66
N ALA A 373 -5.63 -9.54 -5.65
CA ALA A 373 -5.58 -11.01 -5.56
C ALA A 373 -4.13 -11.51 -5.32
N CYS A 374 -3.16 -11.01 -6.09
CA CYS A 374 -1.74 -11.31 -5.90
C CYS A 374 -1.27 -10.92 -4.50
N ALA A 375 -1.69 -9.76 -4.00
CA ALA A 375 -1.40 -9.26 -2.66
C ALA A 375 -1.98 -10.17 -1.57
N LYS A 376 -3.20 -10.70 -1.76
CA LYS A 376 -3.83 -11.66 -0.83
C LYS A 376 -3.15 -13.03 -0.86
N VAL A 377 -2.64 -13.48 -2.01
CA VAL A 377 -1.89 -14.73 -2.14
C VAL A 377 -0.44 -14.58 -1.64
N GLY A 378 0.11 -13.36 -1.63
CA GLY A 378 1.50 -13.09 -1.29
C GLY A 378 2.50 -13.50 -2.38
N SER A 379 2.05 -13.68 -3.63
CA SER A 379 2.91 -14.15 -4.72
C SER A 379 3.61 -13.01 -5.44
N ARG A 380 4.91 -12.84 -5.13
CA ARG A 380 5.81 -11.87 -5.78
C ARG A 380 5.87 -12.04 -7.29
N LEU A 381 6.05 -13.27 -7.77
CA LEU A 381 6.23 -13.59 -9.19
C LEU A 381 4.99 -13.25 -10.03
N LEU A 382 3.80 -13.61 -9.54
CA LEU A 382 2.55 -13.29 -10.22
C LEU A 382 2.29 -11.79 -10.21
N GLY A 383 2.53 -11.12 -9.09
CA GLY A 383 2.43 -9.66 -8.97
C GLY A 383 3.32 -8.91 -9.97
N MET A 384 4.60 -9.31 -10.08
CA MET A 384 5.54 -8.73 -11.04
C MET A 384 5.17 -9.04 -12.49
N SER A 385 4.64 -10.24 -12.76
CA SER A 385 4.17 -10.62 -14.10
C SER A 385 2.99 -9.78 -14.55
N VAL A 386 2.03 -9.50 -13.65
CA VAL A 386 0.88 -8.63 -13.89
C VAL A 386 1.32 -7.17 -14.07
N HIS A 387 2.27 -6.68 -13.27
CA HIS A 387 2.85 -5.35 -13.46
C HIS A 387 3.59 -5.23 -14.81
N GLY A 388 4.36 -6.24 -15.20
CA GLY A 388 5.00 -6.29 -16.52
C GLY A 388 4.00 -6.40 -17.68
N TYR A 389 2.86 -7.07 -17.48
CA TYR A 389 1.75 -7.08 -18.44
C TYR A 389 1.13 -5.69 -18.59
N LEU A 390 0.84 -4.98 -17.49
CA LEU A 390 0.32 -3.61 -17.50
C LEU A 390 1.22 -2.67 -18.34
N LEU A 391 2.55 -2.75 -18.13
CA LEU A 391 3.53 -1.94 -18.86
C LEU A 391 3.59 -2.30 -20.35
N ARG A 392 3.59 -3.60 -20.70
CA ARG A 392 3.65 -4.06 -22.10
C ARG A 392 2.41 -3.68 -22.90
N GLN A 393 1.24 -3.66 -22.28
CA GLN A 393 -0.01 -3.27 -22.92
C GLN A 393 -0.16 -1.74 -23.07
N GLY A 394 0.75 -0.95 -22.50
CA GLY A 394 0.68 0.52 -22.55
C GLY A 394 -0.59 1.07 -21.88
N MET A 395 -1.14 0.36 -20.89
CA MET A 395 -2.35 0.77 -20.20
C MET A 395 -2.08 2.02 -19.34
N PRO A 396 -3.02 2.97 -19.25
CA PRO A 396 -2.85 4.13 -18.39
C PRO A 396 -2.75 3.69 -16.93
N VAL A 397 -1.69 4.14 -16.26
CA VAL A 397 -1.45 3.84 -14.83
C VAL A 397 -2.08 4.97 -14.01
N ASP A 398 -3.37 4.84 -13.74
CA ASP A 398 -4.14 5.76 -12.91
C ASP A 398 -3.92 5.49 -11.41
N ILE A 399 -4.37 6.42 -10.55
CA ILE A 399 -4.20 6.36 -9.09
C ILE A 399 -4.69 5.01 -8.50
N PRO A 400 -5.85 4.44 -8.88
CA PRO A 400 -6.29 3.14 -8.38
C PRO A 400 -5.33 1.98 -8.68
N VAL A 401 -4.75 1.94 -9.89
CA VAL A 401 -3.75 0.93 -10.25
C VAL A 401 -2.45 1.13 -9.46
N GLN A 402 -1.99 2.38 -9.30
CA GLN A 402 -0.82 2.69 -8.46
C GLN A 402 -1.03 2.26 -7.01
N ASN A 403 -2.19 2.55 -6.42
CA ASN A 403 -2.56 2.12 -5.06
C ASN A 403 -2.59 0.59 -4.91
N SER A 404 -3.07 -0.11 -5.94
CA SER A 404 -3.09 -1.57 -5.97
C SER A 404 -1.68 -2.17 -6.10
N LEU A 405 -0.80 -1.54 -6.89
CA LEU A 405 0.61 -1.94 -7.00
C LEU A 405 1.37 -1.72 -5.69
N ILE A 406 1.19 -0.56 -5.03
CA ILE A 406 1.75 -0.26 -3.70
C ILE A 406 1.34 -1.39 -2.73
N THR A 407 0.05 -1.66 -2.62
CA THR A 407 -0.48 -2.70 -1.73
C THR A 407 0.03 -4.10 -2.08
N MET A 408 0.17 -4.42 -3.37
CA MET A 408 0.67 -5.72 -3.82
C MET A 408 2.15 -5.90 -3.46
N TYR A 409 3.00 -4.93 -3.80
CA TYR A 409 4.43 -4.99 -3.47
C TYR A 409 4.64 -5.00 -1.95
N ALA A 410 3.90 -4.17 -1.22
CA ALA A 410 3.86 -4.15 0.23
C ALA A 410 3.57 -5.53 0.85
N LYS A 411 2.43 -6.14 0.51
CA LYS A 411 2.03 -7.44 1.07
C LYS A 411 2.93 -8.59 0.64
N CYS A 412 3.67 -8.43 -0.46
CA CYS A 412 4.68 -9.39 -0.89
C CYS A 412 6.04 -9.18 -0.20
N GLY A 413 6.18 -8.23 0.73
CA GLY A 413 7.43 -7.92 1.43
C GLY A 413 8.43 -7.10 0.62
N LEU A 414 8.00 -6.52 -0.51
CA LEU A 414 8.82 -5.73 -1.44
C LEU A 414 8.62 -4.23 -1.18
N LEU A 415 9.01 -3.78 0.03
CA LEU A 415 8.75 -2.43 0.53
C LEU A 415 9.39 -1.33 -0.34
N ARG A 416 10.60 -1.58 -0.87
CA ARG A 416 11.32 -0.62 -1.73
C ARG A 416 10.56 -0.33 -3.03
N GLN A 417 9.99 -1.36 -3.65
CA GLN A 417 9.19 -1.23 -4.86
C GLN A 417 7.87 -0.49 -4.58
N SER A 418 7.25 -0.78 -3.44
CA SER A 418 6.07 -0.05 -2.97
C SER A 418 6.35 1.45 -2.80
N LEU A 419 7.47 1.80 -2.16
CA LEU A 419 7.92 3.19 -2.00
C LEU A 419 8.25 3.87 -3.33
N ALA A 420 8.97 3.19 -4.22
CA ALA A 420 9.33 3.75 -5.52
C ALA A 420 8.09 4.15 -6.34
N ILE A 421 7.02 3.35 -6.26
CA ILE A 421 5.74 3.68 -6.91
C ILE A 421 5.10 4.88 -6.24
N PHE A 422 5.03 4.90 -4.90
CA PHE A 422 4.45 6.00 -4.14
C PHE A 422 5.18 7.35 -4.37
N ASP A 423 6.50 7.33 -4.37
CA ASP A 423 7.34 8.51 -4.63
C ASP A 423 7.19 9.01 -6.08
N GLY A 424 6.96 8.09 -7.03
CA GLY A 424 6.69 8.40 -8.43
C GLY A 424 5.28 8.92 -8.74
N MET A 425 4.35 8.96 -7.77
CA MET A 425 3.00 9.49 -7.98
C MET A 425 3.00 11.03 -8.00
N ASN A 426 2.43 11.62 -9.05
CA ASN A 426 2.27 13.09 -9.17
C ASN A 426 1.19 13.63 -8.22
N GLU A 427 0.08 12.89 -8.10
CA GLU A 427 -1.02 13.20 -7.18
C GLU A 427 -1.26 11.99 -6.28
N ARG A 428 -1.48 12.24 -4.99
CA ARG A 428 -1.64 11.21 -3.96
C ARG A 428 -2.94 11.46 -3.21
N ASP A 429 -3.85 10.50 -3.30
CA ASP A 429 -5.11 10.50 -2.55
C ASP A 429 -4.93 9.90 -1.15
N VAL A 430 -5.96 10.01 -0.30
CA VAL A 430 -5.94 9.44 1.05
C VAL A 430 -5.67 7.92 1.02
N VAL A 431 -6.15 7.22 -0.01
CA VAL A 431 -5.94 5.77 -0.19
C VAL A 431 -4.46 5.44 -0.41
N SER A 432 -3.73 6.23 -1.19
CA SER A 432 -2.29 6.05 -1.43
C SER A 432 -1.48 6.21 -0.12
N TRP A 433 -1.81 7.22 0.69
CA TRP A 433 -1.21 7.44 2.01
C TRP A 433 -1.55 6.32 2.98
N ASN A 434 -2.80 5.87 3.00
CA ASN A 434 -3.23 4.76 3.84
C ASN A 434 -2.51 3.47 3.49
N ALA A 435 -2.34 3.17 2.20
CA ALA A 435 -1.63 1.99 1.75
C ALA A 435 -0.18 1.97 2.27
N ILE A 436 0.56 3.08 2.14
CA ILE A 436 1.96 3.12 2.58
C ILE A 436 2.11 3.15 4.11
N VAL A 437 1.25 3.90 4.82
CA VAL A 437 1.24 3.92 6.29
C VAL A 437 0.90 2.55 6.85
N ALA A 438 -0.14 1.89 6.32
CA ALA A 438 -0.53 0.53 6.73
C ALA A 438 0.57 -0.48 6.44
N THR A 439 1.35 -0.29 5.37
CA THR A 439 2.46 -1.17 5.03
C THR A 439 3.57 -1.10 6.06
N TYR A 440 4.05 0.11 6.38
CA TYR A 440 5.09 0.28 7.41
C TYR A 440 4.59 -0.16 8.79
N ALA A 441 3.32 0.13 9.09
CA ALA A 441 2.64 -0.34 10.30
C ALA A 441 2.64 -1.88 10.43
N GLN A 442 2.33 -2.60 9.33
CA GLN A 442 2.27 -4.07 9.32
C GLN A 442 3.66 -4.71 9.37
N ASN A 443 4.69 -4.05 8.85
CA ASN A 443 6.07 -4.54 8.89
C ASN A 443 6.80 -4.25 10.21
N GLY A 444 6.13 -3.62 11.19
CA GLY A 444 6.73 -3.29 12.50
C GLY A 444 7.51 -1.97 12.53
N ASP A 445 7.61 -1.26 11.41
CA ASP A 445 8.34 0.00 11.26
C ASP A 445 7.50 1.21 11.70
N LEU A 446 7.08 1.23 12.97
CA LEU A 446 6.19 2.26 13.54
C LEU A 446 6.73 3.69 13.35
N ARG A 447 8.05 3.88 13.44
CA ARG A 447 8.71 5.19 13.29
C ARG A 447 8.44 5.80 11.92
N GLU A 448 8.61 5.02 10.86
CA GLU A 448 8.39 5.49 9.49
C GLU A 448 6.90 5.69 9.21
N ALA A 449 6.02 4.83 9.75
CA ALA A 449 4.57 5.02 9.68
C ALA A 449 4.13 6.36 10.30
N LEU A 450 4.67 6.74 11.46
CA LEU A 450 4.41 8.03 12.10
C LEU A 450 5.05 9.21 11.33
N CYS A 451 6.22 9.01 10.72
CA CYS A 451 6.82 10.02 9.84
C CYS A 451 5.93 10.30 8.62
N LEU A 452 5.39 9.25 8.01
CA LEU A 452 4.46 9.35 6.89
C LEU A 452 3.14 10.04 7.28
N LEU A 453 2.61 9.78 8.49
CA LEU A 453 1.48 10.53 9.02
C LEU A 453 1.77 12.05 9.08
N ASN A 454 2.94 12.43 9.56
CA ASN A 454 3.32 13.84 9.62
C ASN A 454 3.49 14.44 8.22
N LYS A 455 4.07 13.71 7.27
CA LYS A 455 4.15 14.13 5.86
C LYS A 455 2.76 14.32 5.24
N MET A 456 1.83 13.39 5.47
CA MET A 456 0.44 13.48 5.01
C MET A 456 -0.22 14.77 5.52
N ARG A 457 -0.03 15.10 6.80
CA ARG A 457 -0.56 16.32 7.43
C ARG A 457 0.06 17.60 6.85
N LEU A 458 1.37 17.61 6.62
CA LEU A 458 2.06 18.76 6.01
C LEU A 458 1.56 19.04 4.58
N MET A 459 1.11 18.00 3.87
CA MET A 459 0.48 18.12 2.55
C MET A 459 -1.02 18.49 2.62
N VAL A 460 -1.53 18.91 3.79
CA VAL A 460 -2.94 19.30 4.02
C VAL A 460 -3.94 18.17 3.72
N GLN A 461 -3.49 16.92 3.68
CA GLN A 461 -4.37 15.76 3.61
C GLN A 461 -4.80 15.37 5.02
N ARG A 462 -6.10 15.12 5.22
CA ARG A 462 -6.64 14.73 6.54
C ARG A 462 -6.56 13.21 6.70
N PRO A 463 -5.87 12.70 7.72
CA PRO A 463 -5.93 11.29 8.07
C PRO A 463 -7.36 10.85 8.32
N ASP A 464 -7.73 9.68 7.83
CA ASP A 464 -9.04 9.07 8.05
C ASP A 464 -8.98 8.01 9.16
N SER A 465 -10.11 7.37 9.43
CA SER A 465 -10.19 6.30 10.44
C SER A 465 -9.25 5.13 10.10
N ILE A 466 -9.04 4.83 8.81
CA ILE A 466 -8.18 3.73 8.36
C ILE A 466 -6.71 4.04 8.66
N THR A 467 -6.26 5.28 8.42
CA THR A 467 -4.90 5.71 8.79
C THR A 467 -4.65 5.49 10.28
N VAL A 468 -5.59 5.97 11.10
CA VAL A 468 -5.48 5.96 12.56
C VAL A 468 -5.50 4.54 13.11
N VAL A 469 -6.43 3.70 12.64
CA VAL A 469 -6.52 2.29 13.06
C VAL A 469 -5.25 1.53 12.70
N SER A 470 -4.68 1.77 11.51
CA SER A 470 -3.42 1.15 11.09
C SER A 470 -2.27 1.50 12.03
N LEU A 471 -2.17 2.76 12.46
CA LEU A 471 -1.15 3.22 13.41
C LEU A 471 -1.39 2.67 14.82
N LEU A 472 -2.63 2.65 15.31
CA LEU A 472 -2.96 2.06 16.60
C LEU A 472 -2.64 0.56 16.62
N GLN A 473 -2.94 -0.16 15.54
CA GLN A 473 -2.60 -1.56 15.41
C GLN A 473 -1.07 -1.78 15.40
N ALA A 474 -0.30 -0.92 14.74
CA ALA A 474 1.16 -0.96 14.81
C ALA A 474 1.65 -0.75 16.23
N CYS A 475 1.17 0.29 16.92
CA CYS A 475 1.51 0.53 18.32
C CYS A 475 1.16 -0.66 19.22
N ALA A 476 0.02 -1.30 18.98
CA ALA A 476 -0.42 -2.49 19.70
C ALA A 476 0.50 -3.68 19.46
N SER A 477 0.93 -3.91 18.21
CA SER A 477 1.84 -5.01 17.85
C SER A 477 3.27 -4.82 18.35
N THR A 478 3.75 -3.57 18.45
CA THR A 478 5.10 -3.26 18.92
C THR A 478 5.15 -2.92 20.41
N GLY A 479 4.03 -2.97 21.13
CA GLY A 479 3.96 -2.55 22.54
C GLY A 479 4.27 -1.06 22.79
N ALA A 480 4.13 -0.20 21.77
CA ALA A 480 4.58 1.19 21.81
C ALA A 480 3.55 2.14 22.47
N LEU A 481 3.42 2.02 23.80
CA LEU A 481 2.40 2.73 24.59
C LEU A 481 2.44 4.26 24.43
N GLN A 482 3.64 4.87 24.41
CA GLN A 482 3.77 6.33 24.35
C GLN A 482 3.32 6.90 23.00
N GLN A 483 3.73 6.24 21.92
CA GLN A 483 3.30 6.56 20.56
C GLN A 483 1.79 6.33 20.41
N GLY A 484 1.26 5.25 20.99
CA GLY A 484 -0.19 5.02 21.10
C GLY A 484 -0.93 6.17 21.79
N LYS A 485 -0.39 6.70 22.90
CA LYS A 485 -0.94 7.89 23.58
C LYS A 485 -0.86 9.16 22.72
N TRP A 486 0.18 9.32 21.91
CA TRP A 486 0.25 10.44 20.95
C TRP A 486 -0.85 10.34 19.89
N VAL A 487 -1.06 9.15 19.32
CA VAL A 487 -2.14 8.91 18.34
C VAL A 487 -3.51 9.10 18.99
N HIS A 488 -3.71 8.65 20.23
CA HIS A 488 -4.96 8.89 20.98
C HIS A 488 -5.20 10.38 21.24
N THR A 489 -4.17 11.13 21.63
CA THR A 489 -4.26 12.59 21.79
C THR A 489 -4.58 13.28 20.47
N PHE A 490 -4.02 12.77 19.36
CA PHE A 490 -4.33 13.25 18.02
C PHE A 490 -5.80 12.99 17.66
N ILE A 491 -6.36 11.81 17.95
CA ILE A 491 -7.78 11.49 17.72
C ILE A 491 -8.67 12.53 18.42
N ILE A 492 -8.44 12.76 19.72
CA ILE A 492 -9.23 13.70 20.54
C ILE A 492 -9.17 15.13 19.97
N LYS A 493 -8.02 15.56 19.45
CA LYS A 493 -7.83 16.91 18.91
C LYS A 493 -8.35 17.10 17.49
N SER A 494 -8.44 16.03 16.69
CA SER A 494 -8.53 16.13 15.22
C SER A 494 -9.84 15.58 14.64
N LEU A 495 -10.50 14.65 15.33
CA LEU A 495 -11.66 13.93 14.81
C LEU A 495 -12.92 14.34 15.56
N SER A 496 -13.90 14.87 14.83
CA SER A 496 -15.15 15.41 15.38
C SER A 496 -16.30 14.39 15.45
N GLN A 497 -16.10 13.16 14.98
CA GLN A 497 -17.13 12.12 15.01
C GLN A 497 -16.64 10.84 15.74
N PRO A 498 -17.43 10.30 16.68
CA PRO A 498 -17.14 9.02 17.32
C PRO A 498 -17.23 7.89 16.29
N SER A 499 -16.30 6.94 16.37
CA SER A 499 -16.22 5.81 15.45
C SER A 499 -15.88 4.55 16.24
N ILE A 500 -16.81 3.59 16.26
CA ILE A 500 -16.64 2.30 16.95
C ILE A 500 -15.35 1.59 16.53
N MET A 501 -14.91 1.75 15.27
CA MET A 501 -13.67 1.17 14.75
C MET A 501 -12.42 1.74 15.43
N ILE A 502 -12.38 3.07 15.63
CA ILE A 502 -11.26 3.75 16.31
C ILE A 502 -11.27 3.41 17.80
N ASP A 503 -12.44 3.47 18.42
CA ASP A 503 -12.57 3.19 19.86
C ASP A 503 -12.18 1.74 20.18
N THR A 504 -12.61 0.79 19.35
CA THR A 504 -12.21 -0.62 19.44
C THR A 504 -10.70 -0.80 19.25
N ALA A 505 -10.09 -0.11 18.29
CA ALA A 505 -8.64 -0.13 18.08
C ALA A 505 -7.85 0.50 19.24
N LEU A 506 -8.41 1.53 19.91
CA LEU A 506 -7.82 2.10 21.12
C LEU A 506 -7.84 1.10 22.28
N VAL A 507 -8.96 0.39 22.48
CA VAL A 507 -9.06 -0.65 23.50
C VAL A 507 -8.05 -1.77 23.23
N ASP A 508 -7.88 -2.21 21.97
CA ASP A 508 -6.87 -3.23 21.60
C ASP A 508 -5.44 -2.72 21.87
N MET A 509 -5.14 -1.49 21.47
CA MET A 509 -3.82 -0.88 21.67
C MET A 509 -3.44 -0.79 23.15
N TYR A 510 -4.33 -0.26 23.99
CA TYR A 510 -4.06 -0.17 25.42
C TYR A 510 -3.99 -1.53 26.09
N SER A 511 -4.86 -2.48 25.69
CA SER A 511 -4.82 -3.86 26.20
C SER A 511 -3.49 -4.54 25.89
N LYS A 512 -3.03 -4.50 24.63
CA LYS A 512 -1.76 -5.13 24.23
C LYS A 512 -0.52 -4.42 24.79
N CYS A 513 -0.59 -3.12 25.02
CA CYS A 513 0.47 -2.37 25.68
C CYS A 513 0.48 -2.53 27.22
N GLY A 514 -0.45 -3.29 27.80
CA GLY A 514 -0.52 -3.58 29.24
C GLY A 514 -1.21 -2.53 30.11
N ASP A 515 -1.70 -1.40 29.56
CA ASP A 515 -2.46 -0.39 30.31
C ASP A 515 -3.97 -0.71 30.30
N LEU A 516 -4.33 -1.80 30.97
CA LEU A 516 -5.71 -2.30 31.03
C LEU A 516 -6.68 -1.33 31.70
N LYS A 517 -6.22 -0.47 32.62
CA LYS A 517 -7.05 0.56 33.25
C LYS A 517 -7.55 1.55 32.22
N THR A 518 -6.66 2.02 31.34
CA THR A 518 -7.05 2.92 30.25
C THR A 518 -7.89 2.18 29.20
N ALA A 519 -7.56 0.92 28.87
CA ALA A 519 -8.35 0.11 27.95
C ALA A 519 -9.81 -0.04 28.42
N HIS A 520 -10.02 -0.40 29.69
CA HIS A 520 -11.34 -0.55 30.30
C HIS A 520 -12.09 0.79 30.34
N ARG A 521 -11.40 1.90 30.62
CA ARG A 521 -12.00 3.24 30.55
C ARG A 521 -12.45 3.58 29.13
N CYS A 522 -11.62 3.33 28.13
CA CYS A 522 -11.98 3.55 26.72
C CYS A 522 -13.21 2.72 26.35
N PHE A 523 -13.24 1.43 26.73
CA PHE A 523 -14.38 0.55 26.49
C PHE A 523 -15.68 1.10 27.11
N HIS A 524 -15.66 1.54 28.36
CA HIS A 524 -16.85 2.09 29.02
C HIS A 524 -17.32 3.43 28.39
N HIS A 525 -16.44 4.21 27.78
CA HIS A 525 -16.80 5.47 27.13
C HIS A 525 -17.31 5.28 25.68
N MET A 526 -17.31 4.05 25.16
CA MET A 526 -17.88 3.75 23.85
C MET A 526 -19.41 3.95 23.88
N PRO A 527 -20.00 4.63 22.88
CA PRO A 527 -21.45 4.85 22.82
C PRO A 527 -22.23 3.56 22.54
N GLU A 528 -21.64 2.64 21.78
CA GLU A 528 -22.19 1.32 21.46
C GLU A 528 -21.06 0.28 21.49
N HIS A 529 -21.39 -0.95 21.90
CA HIS A 529 -20.46 -2.08 21.94
C HIS A 529 -20.90 -3.15 20.95
N ASP A 530 -20.04 -3.45 19.98
CA ASP A 530 -20.22 -4.58 19.07
C ASP A 530 -19.49 -5.83 19.58
N VAL A 531 -19.72 -6.98 18.94
CA VAL A 531 -19.08 -8.25 19.32
C VAL A 531 -17.55 -8.15 19.30
N VAL A 532 -16.98 -7.32 18.41
CA VAL A 532 -15.53 -7.16 18.27
C VAL A 532 -14.95 -6.44 19.49
N SER A 533 -15.57 -5.34 19.93
CA SER A 533 -15.15 -4.60 21.12
C SER A 533 -15.18 -5.46 22.39
N TRP A 534 -16.23 -6.27 22.57
CA TRP A 534 -16.32 -7.26 23.65
C TRP A 534 -15.20 -8.32 23.56
N SER A 535 -14.96 -8.85 22.37
CA SER A 535 -13.92 -9.87 22.16
C SER A 535 -12.52 -9.36 22.53
N ILE A 536 -12.22 -8.10 22.21
CA ILE A 536 -10.91 -7.48 22.49
C ILE A 536 -10.70 -7.26 23.98
N ILE A 537 -11.69 -6.74 24.71
CA ILE A 537 -11.53 -6.50 26.14
C ILE A 537 -11.42 -7.82 26.93
N ILE A 538 -12.22 -8.83 26.56
CA ILE A 538 -12.14 -10.18 27.16
C ILE A 538 -10.78 -10.82 26.91
N THR A 539 -10.30 -10.74 25.66
CA THR A 539 -8.96 -11.26 25.29
C THR A 539 -7.87 -10.50 26.03
N GLY A 540 -8.00 -9.18 26.17
CA GLY A 540 -7.06 -8.32 26.89
C GLY A 540 -6.90 -8.71 28.36
N TYR A 541 -8.00 -8.89 29.10
CA TYR A 541 -7.91 -9.38 30.47
C TYR A 541 -7.37 -10.82 30.54
N GLY A 542 -7.73 -11.67 29.56
CA GLY A 542 -7.23 -13.03 29.47
C GLY A 542 -5.72 -13.14 29.27
N SER A 543 -5.15 -12.38 28.33
CA SER A 543 -3.72 -12.42 28.01
C SER A 543 -2.83 -11.91 29.15
N HIS A 544 -3.38 -11.10 30.05
CA HIS A 544 -2.69 -10.52 31.22
C HIS A 544 -2.91 -11.31 32.52
N GLY A 545 -3.35 -12.56 32.43
CA GLY A 545 -3.49 -13.43 33.61
C GLY A 545 -4.70 -13.12 34.50
N MET A 546 -5.68 -12.36 34.01
CA MET A 546 -6.92 -12.01 34.74
C MET A 546 -8.15 -12.75 34.19
N GLY A 547 -8.04 -14.08 34.10
CA GLY A 547 -9.09 -14.95 33.54
C GLY A 547 -10.46 -14.81 34.20
N GLU A 548 -10.53 -14.62 35.52
CA GLU A 548 -11.80 -14.41 36.23
C GLU A 548 -12.52 -13.13 35.78
N MET A 549 -11.77 -12.03 35.58
CA MET A 549 -12.34 -10.79 35.05
C MET A 549 -12.80 -10.95 33.60
N ALA A 550 -12.06 -11.73 32.79
CA ALA A 550 -12.47 -12.04 31.43
C ALA A 550 -13.78 -12.85 31.39
N LEU A 551 -13.97 -13.80 32.31
CA LEU A 551 -15.23 -14.55 32.46
C LEU A 551 -16.37 -13.67 32.95
N ASN A 552 -16.13 -12.76 33.89
CA ASN A 552 -17.13 -11.79 34.33
C ASN A 552 -17.61 -10.90 33.16
N LEU A 553 -16.68 -10.39 32.35
CA LEU A 553 -17.02 -9.63 31.14
C LEU A 553 -17.80 -10.47 30.12
N TYR A 554 -17.52 -11.77 29.99
CA TYR A 554 -18.30 -12.66 29.15
C TYR A 554 -19.74 -12.85 29.67
N THR A 555 -19.92 -12.97 30.99
CA THR A 555 -21.26 -13.03 31.58
C THR A 555 -22.04 -11.73 31.39
N GLU A 556 -21.36 -10.59 31.47
CA GLU A 556 -21.95 -9.28 31.17
C GLU A 556 -22.37 -9.19 29.70
N PHE A 557 -21.52 -9.65 28.78
CA PHE A 557 -21.83 -9.76 27.35
C PHE A 557 -23.10 -10.59 27.11
N LEU A 558 -23.23 -11.76 27.73
CA LEU A 558 -24.45 -12.58 27.61
C LEU A 558 -25.70 -11.84 28.12
N GLY A 559 -25.56 -10.98 29.13
CA GLY A 559 -26.63 -10.14 29.66
C GLY A 559 -27.10 -9.03 28.70
N THR A 560 -26.32 -8.67 27.68
CA THR A 560 -26.67 -7.62 26.70
C THR A 560 -27.72 -8.06 25.67
N GLY A 561 -27.93 -9.37 25.51
CA GLY A 561 -28.80 -9.93 24.47
C GLY A 561 -28.17 -9.99 23.07
N ILE A 562 -26.89 -9.58 22.92
CA ILE A 562 -26.13 -9.78 21.69
C ILE A 562 -25.80 -11.27 21.53
N GLN A 563 -26.10 -11.85 20.37
CA GLN A 563 -25.85 -13.26 20.11
C GLN A 563 -24.34 -13.54 20.01
N PRO A 564 -23.81 -14.51 20.79
CA PRO A 564 -22.44 -14.98 20.64
C PRO A 564 -22.16 -15.49 19.22
N ASN A 565 -20.96 -15.25 18.71
CA ASN A 565 -20.48 -15.80 17.44
C ASN A 565 -19.15 -16.55 17.64
N HIS A 566 -18.57 -17.06 16.55
CA HIS A 566 -17.27 -17.72 16.58
C HIS A 566 -16.16 -16.87 17.25
N VAL A 567 -16.16 -15.55 17.06
CA VAL A 567 -15.08 -14.68 17.57
C VAL A 567 -15.12 -14.59 19.10
N ILE A 568 -16.29 -14.40 19.71
CA ILE A 568 -16.39 -14.25 21.16
C ILE A 568 -16.04 -15.55 21.89
N PHE A 569 -16.46 -16.70 21.35
CA PHE A 569 -16.11 -18.00 21.91
C PHE A 569 -14.60 -18.24 21.82
N LEU A 570 -13.98 -17.91 20.69
CA LEU A 570 -12.53 -17.99 20.57
C LEU A 570 -11.82 -17.12 21.62
N SER A 571 -12.24 -15.87 21.81
CA SER A 571 -11.66 -14.97 22.82
C SER A 571 -11.78 -15.51 24.25
N VAL A 572 -12.94 -16.05 24.63
CA VAL A 572 -13.15 -16.57 25.99
C VAL A 572 -12.38 -17.87 26.22
N LEU A 573 -12.39 -18.79 25.24
CA LEU A 573 -11.63 -20.04 25.31
C LEU A 573 -10.12 -19.78 25.34
N PHE A 574 -9.65 -18.79 24.58
CA PHE A 574 -8.27 -18.31 24.62
C PHE A 574 -7.92 -17.79 26.02
N SER A 575 -8.77 -16.94 26.60
CA SER A 575 -8.60 -16.45 27.98
C SER A 575 -8.56 -17.60 28.99
N CYS A 576 -9.44 -18.61 28.87
CA CYS A 576 -9.39 -19.80 29.73
C CYS A 576 -8.07 -20.56 29.57
N SER A 577 -7.57 -20.73 28.34
CA SER A 577 -6.29 -21.41 28.06
C SER A 577 -5.11 -20.75 28.76
N HIS A 578 -4.96 -19.44 28.59
CA HIS A 578 -3.85 -18.67 29.18
C HIS A 578 -3.90 -18.62 30.71
N ASN A 579 -5.07 -18.79 31.32
CA ASN A 579 -5.26 -18.75 32.77
C ASN A 579 -5.42 -20.14 33.40
N GLY A 580 -5.34 -21.23 32.62
CA GLY A 580 -5.50 -22.59 33.12
C GLY A 580 -6.89 -22.93 33.67
N LEU A 581 -7.94 -22.23 33.24
CA LEU A 581 -9.32 -22.42 33.70
C LEU A 581 -10.00 -23.57 32.95
N VAL A 582 -9.58 -24.81 33.26
CA VAL A 582 -9.95 -26.01 32.49
C VAL A 582 -11.44 -26.35 32.58
N SER A 583 -12.04 -26.27 33.77
CA SER A 583 -13.46 -26.59 34.00
C SER A 583 -14.38 -25.66 33.22
N GLU A 584 -14.10 -24.36 33.32
CA GLU A 584 -14.87 -23.28 32.71
C GLU A 584 -14.69 -23.32 31.19
N GLY A 585 -13.46 -23.48 30.69
CA GLY A 585 -13.19 -23.58 29.26
C GLY A 585 -13.89 -24.76 28.58
N LEU A 586 -13.90 -25.94 29.22
CA LEU A 586 -14.63 -27.11 28.69
C LEU A 586 -16.16 -26.91 28.74
N SER A 587 -16.68 -26.29 29.80
CA SER A 587 -18.11 -25.96 29.93
C SER A 587 -18.57 -25.00 28.82
N ILE A 588 -17.80 -23.94 28.58
CA ILE A 588 -18.08 -22.93 27.55
C ILE A 588 -17.99 -23.54 26.14
N PHE A 589 -17.02 -24.42 25.90
CA PHE A 589 -16.92 -25.14 24.63
C PHE A 589 -18.13 -26.05 24.38
N GLN A 590 -18.66 -26.69 25.42
CA GLN A 590 -19.88 -27.50 25.29
C GLN A 590 -21.12 -26.62 25.04
N SER A 591 -21.26 -25.53 25.79
CA SER A 591 -22.35 -24.56 25.61
C SER A 591 -22.38 -23.96 24.20
N MET A 592 -21.22 -23.68 23.61
CA MET A 592 -21.10 -23.24 22.20
C MET A 592 -21.81 -24.20 21.23
N ILE A 593 -21.69 -25.51 21.47
CA ILE A 593 -22.25 -26.56 20.61
C ILE A 593 -23.73 -26.81 20.93
N GLU A 594 -24.06 -26.96 22.20
CA GLU A 594 -25.40 -27.39 22.65
C GLU A 594 -26.40 -26.24 22.74
N ASP A 595 -26.03 -25.14 23.39
CA ASP A 595 -26.94 -24.03 23.69
C ASP A 595 -27.04 -23.05 22.52
N PHE A 596 -25.92 -22.78 21.84
CA PHE A 596 -25.85 -21.79 20.75
C PHE A 596 -25.82 -22.42 19.35
N GLY A 597 -25.69 -23.75 19.24
CA GLY A 597 -25.69 -24.45 17.95
C GLY A 597 -24.53 -24.07 17.02
N ILE A 598 -23.44 -23.52 17.56
CA ILE A 598 -22.30 -23.04 16.78
C ILE A 598 -21.32 -24.19 16.57
N LYS A 599 -21.08 -24.54 15.31
CA LYS A 599 -20.12 -25.60 14.96
C LYS A 599 -18.68 -25.13 15.28
N PRO A 600 -17.88 -25.89 16.05
CA PRO A 600 -16.51 -25.50 16.35
C PRO A 600 -15.65 -25.42 15.08
N GLU A 601 -14.87 -24.36 14.96
CA GLU A 601 -13.83 -24.22 13.93
C GLU A 601 -12.47 -24.77 14.42
N LEU A 602 -11.46 -24.77 13.56
CA LEU A 602 -10.13 -25.29 13.88
C LEU A 602 -9.53 -24.57 15.11
N GLU A 603 -9.70 -23.25 15.18
CA GLU A 603 -9.14 -22.37 16.20
C GLU A 603 -9.73 -22.68 17.59
N HIS A 604 -11.04 -22.85 17.69
CA HIS A 604 -11.72 -23.24 18.94
C HIS A 604 -11.19 -24.56 19.48
N ARG A 605 -11.05 -25.57 18.60
CA ARG A 605 -10.51 -26.88 18.98
C ARG A 605 -9.04 -26.78 19.40
N ALA A 606 -8.25 -25.94 18.72
CA ALA A 606 -6.85 -25.70 19.07
C ALA A 606 -6.72 -25.06 20.46
N CYS A 607 -7.58 -24.11 20.82
CA CYS A 607 -7.60 -23.52 22.18
C CYS A 607 -7.89 -24.56 23.26
N ILE A 608 -8.75 -25.54 23.02
CA ILE A 608 -9.01 -26.63 23.97
C ILE A 608 -7.79 -27.56 24.12
N VAL A 609 -7.13 -27.88 23.01
CA VAL A 609 -5.88 -28.65 23.04
C VAL A 609 -4.83 -27.89 23.84
N ASP A 610 -4.63 -26.59 23.57
CA ASP A 610 -3.70 -25.73 24.30
C ASP A 610 -4.04 -25.65 25.81
N LEU A 611 -5.32 -25.47 26.16
CA LEU A 611 -5.80 -25.44 27.54
C LEU A 611 -5.47 -26.73 28.30
N LEU A 612 -5.74 -27.89 27.69
CA LEU A 612 -5.43 -29.20 28.29
C LEU A 612 -3.92 -29.43 28.38
N CYS A 613 -3.16 -28.98 27.38
CA CYS A 613 -1.70 -29.07 27.34
C CYS A 613 -1.03 -28.23 28.44
N ARG A 614 -1.41 -26.96 28.56
CA ARG A 614 -0.94 -26.04 29.62
C ARG A 614 -1.27 -26.56 31.02
N ALA A 615 -2.44 -27.16 31.19
CA ALA A 615 -2.87 -27.82 32.43
C ALA A 615 -2.18 -29.17 32.70
N GLY A 616 -1.35 -29.69 31.79
CA GLY A 616 -0.65 -30.96 31.93
C GLY A 616 -1.51 -32.21 31.70
N ARG A 617 -2.75 -32.08 31.21
CA ARG A 617 -3.67 -33.20 30.92
C ARG A 617 -3.42 -33.76 29.51
N LEU A 618 -2.18 -34.14 29.21
CA LEU A 618 -1.71 -34.46 27.85
C LEU A 618 -2.46 -35.64 27.20
N LYS A 619 -2.77 -36.69 27.97
CA LYS A 619 -3.52 -37.86 27.47
C LYS A 619 -4.93 -37.51 27.03
N GLU A 620 -5.57 -36.57 27.73
CA GLU A 620 -6.89 -36.08 27.36
C GLU A 620 -6.83 -35.18 26.12
N ALA A 621 -5.81 -34.33 26.03
CA ALA A 621 -5.56 -33.52 24.83
C ALA A 621 -5.37 -34.41 23.60
N TYR A 622 -4.56 -35.46 23.69
CA TYR A 622 -4.37 -36.41 22.59
C TYR A 622 -5.64 -37.16 22.21
N LYS A 623 -6.43 -37.61 23.20
CA LYS A 623 -7.74 -38.23 22.96
C LYS A 623 -8.68 -37.25 22.24
N PHE A 624 -8.73 -36.00 22.69
CA PHE A 624 -9.54 -34.94 22.09
C PHE A 624 -9.16 -34.72 20.62
N ILE A 625 -7.86 -34.66 20.31
CA ILE A 625 -7.36 -34.55 18.93
C ILE A 625 -7.90 -35.70 18.07
N LYS A 626 -7.77 -36.95 18.54
CA LYS A 626 -8.25 -38.13 17.80
C LYS A 626 -9.76 -38.18 17.59
N THR A 627 -10.55 -37.59 18.49
CA THR A 627 -12.01 -37.60 18.39
C THR A 627 -12.57 -36.42 17.59
N MET A 628 -11.97 -35.23 17.71
CA MET A 628 -12.55 -33.98 17.20
C MET A 628 -11.90 -33.47 15.92
N PHE A 629 -10.79 -34.06 15.49
CA PHE A 629 -10.12 -33.73 14.24
C PHE A 629 -10.21 -34.93 13.30
N SER A 630 -10.82 -34.73 12.12
CA SER A 630 -10.79 -35.73 11.05
C SER A 630 -9.38 -35.86 10.47
N ASP A 631 -8.71 -34.73 10.26
CA ASP A 631 -7.29 -34.61 9.90
C ASP A 631 -6.65 -33.56 10.82
N PRO A 632 -5.74 -33.95 11.74
CA PRO A 632 -5.05 -32.99 12.60
C PRO A 632 -4.03 -32.17 11.80
N THR A 633 -3.93 -30.87 12.09
CA THR A 633 -2.90 -30.00 11.51
C THR A 633 -1.58 -30.14 12.26
N VAL A 634 -0.46 -29.88 11.57
CA VAL A 634 0.89 -29.93 12.15
C VAL A 634 0.99 -28.98 13.35
N ASP A 635 0.40 -27.79 13.28
CA ASP A 635 0.43 -26.79 14.35
C ASP A 635 -0.20 -27.29 15.67
N VAL A 636 -1.35 -27.97 15.60
CA VAL A 636 -2.05 -28.49 16.79
C VAL A 636 -1.29 -29.65 17.42
N LEU A 637 -0.69 -30.51 16.60
CA LEU A 637 0.19 -31.57 17.08
C LEU A 637 1.50 -31.00 17.65
N GLY A 638 1.98 -29.89 17.10
CA GLY A 638 3.13 -29.13 17.61
C GLY A 638 2.91 -28.62 19.03
N ILE A 639 1.75 -28.00 19.31
CA ILE A 639 1.38 -27.55 20.67
C ILE A 639 1.45 -28.72 21.68
N LEU A 640 0.91 -29.89 21.29
CA LEU A 640 0.93 -31.08 22.14
C LEU A 640 2.36 -31.63 22.30
N LEU A 641 3.17 -31.63 21.25
CA LEU A 641 4.57 -32.08 21.29
C LEU A 641 5.42 -31.18 22.20
N ASP A 642 5.22 -29.86 22.12
CA ASP A 642 5.86 -28.89 22.99
C ASP A 642 5.47 -29.07 24.46
N ALA A 643 4.20 -29.33 24.73
CA ALA A 643 3.73 -29.64 26.07
C ALA A 643 4.29 -30.98 26.60
N CYS A 644 4.41 -32.00 25.75
CA CYS A 644 5.07 -33.26 26.10
C CYS A 644 6.55 -33.04 26.44
N ARG A 645 7.25 -32.16 25.70
CA ARG A 645 8.62 -31.75 25.99
C ARG A 645 8.74 -31.05 27.35
N MET A 646 7.91 -30.03 27.61
CA MET A 646 7.97 -29.28 28.87
C MET A 646 7.62 -30.14 30.10
N LYS A 647 6.74 -31.13 29.94
CA LYS A 647 6.27 -31.99 31.05
C LYS A 647 6.99 -33.34 31.13
N GLY A 648 7.86 -33.67 30.18
CA GLY A 648 8.67 -34.89 30.16
C GLY A 648 7.90 -36.19 29.80
N ASP A 649 6.78 -36.12 29.08
CA ASP A 649 6.01 -37.31 28.65
C ASP A 649 6.56 -37.86 27.32
N ALA A 650 7.61 -38.69 27.43
CA ALA A 650 8.36 -39.22 26.28
C ALA A 650 7.58 -40.24 25.44
N GLU A 651 6.66 -41.00 26.04
CA GLU A 651 5.85 -42.00 25.31
C GLU A 651 4.83 -41.32 24.40
N LEU A 652 4.12 -40.32 24.93
CA LEU A 652 3.13 -39.58 24.16
C LEU A 652 3.80 -38.66 23.12
N GLY A 653 4.92 -38.04 23.47
CA GLY A 653 5.71 -37.23 22.54
C GLY A 653 6.17 -38.00 21.30
N GLU A 654 6.57 -39.27 21.47
CA GLU A 654 6.94 -40.13 20.35
C GLU A 654 5.73 -40.48 19.45
N LEU A 655 4.56 -40.70 20.06
CA LEU A 655 3.34 -41.01 19.32
C LEU A 655 2.89 -39.82 18.46
N VAL A 656 2.92 -38.61 19.03
CA VAL A 656 2.58 -37.35 18.35
C VAL A 656 3.57 -37.05 17.22
N ALA A 657 4.87 -37.24 17.47
CA ALA A 657 5.91 -37.11 16.46
C ALA A 657 5.69 -38.01 15.24
N ARG A 658 5.32 -39.28 15.45
CA ARG A 658 5.00 -40.20 14.33
C ARG A 658 3.78 -39.75 13.55
N ASP A 659 2.79 -39.17 14.21
CA ASP A 659 1.60 -38.66 13.53
C ASP A 659 1.90 -37.40 12.70
N ILE A 660 2.77 -36.49 13.18
CA ILE A 660 3.28 -35.35 12.40
C ILE A 660 3.98 -35.83 11.12
N MET A 661 4.84 -36.85 11.23
CA MET A 661 5.56 -37.41 10.07
C MET A 661 4.63 -38.03 9.02
N LYS A 662 3.50 -38.63 9.43
CA LYS A 662 2.51 -39.18 8.49
C LYS A 662 1.76 -38.11 7.71
N LEU A 663 1.60 -36.91 8.28
CA LEU A 663 0.82 -35.83 7.69
C LEU A 663 1.61 -35.02 6.66
N GLN A 664 2.91 -34.79 6.89
CA GLN A 664 3.79 -34.09 5.94
C GLN A 664 5.22 -34.67 5.96
N PRO A 665 5.52 -35.70 5.14
CA PRO A 665 6.81 -36.34 5.14
C PRO A 665 7.94 -35.51 4.49
N VAL A 666 7.63 -34.38 3.84
CA VAL A 666 8.55 -33.64 2.95
C VAL A 666 9.04 -32.29 3.55
N CYS A 667 8.62 -31.91 4.75
CA CYS A 667 9.02 -30.63 5.35
C CYS A 667 10.24 -30.79 6.28
N ALA A 668 11.36 -30.15 5.94
CA ALA A 668 12.61 -30.21 6.71
C ALA A 668 12.46 -29.69 8.16
N GLU A 669 11.62 -28.69 8.38
CA GLU A 669 11.38 -28.06 9.69
C GLU A 669 10.78 -29.04 10.70
N ASN A 670 9.91 -29.93 10.25
CA ASN A 670 9.30 -30.98 11.09
C ASN A 670 10.34 -31.98 11.61
N TYR A 671 11.36 -32.31 10.80
CA TYR A 671 12.47 -33.18 11.22
C TYR A 671 13.41 -32.49 12.20
N VAL A 672 13.62 -31.17 12.06
CA VAL A 672 14.42 -30.37 12.98
C VAL A 672 13.72 -30.24 14.33
N GLN A 673 12.41 -29.93 14.34
CA GLN A 673 11.60 -29.91 15.57
C GLN A 673 11.58 -31.28 16.26
N LEU A 674 11.48 -32.36 15.48
CA LEU A 674 11.55 -33.73 15.98
C LEU A 674 12.91 -34.06 16.61
N ALA A 675 14.01 -33.67 15.97
CA ALA A 675 15.36 -33.86 16.49
C ALA A 675 15.58 -33.09 17.79
N HIS A 676 15.09 -31.85 17.90
CA HIS A 676 15.14 -31.08 19.14
C HIS A 676 14.29 -31.70 20.26
N SER A 677 13.14 -32.28 19.92
CA SER A 677 12.28 -33.00 20.88
C SER A 677 13.01 -34.23 21.44
N TYR A 678 13.61 -35.08 20.58
CA TYR A 678 14.39 -36.23 21.02
C TYR A 678 15.63 -35.85 21.85
N ALA A 679 16.30 -34.75 21.51
CA ALA A 679 17.42 -34.22 22.29
C ALA A 679 16.96 -33.79 23.69
N SER A 680 15.85 -33.07 23.81
CA SER A 680 15.30 -32.63 25.11
C SER A 680 14.80 -33.77 25.99
N MET A 681 14.45 -34.93 25.39
CA MET A 681 14.05 -36.14 26.10
C MET A 681 15.23 -37.10 26.38
N ASN A 682 16.48 -36.67 26.15
CA ASN A 682 17.70 -37.48 26.28
C ASN A 682 17.72 -38.76 25.40
N ARG A 683 17.01 -38.78 24.27
CA ARG A 683 16.92 -39.92 23.34
C ARG A 683 17.73 -39.68 22.09
N TRP A 684 19.06 -39.75 22.21
CA TRP A 684 20.00 -39.49 21.12
C TRP A 684 19.87 -40.43 19.91
N GLU A 685 19.41 -41.66 20.12
CA GLU A 685 19.10 -42.59 19.02
C GLU A 685 18.00 -42.04 18.09
N GLY A 686 16.92 -41.49 18.66
CA GLY A 686 15.84 -40.87 17.90
C GLY A 686 16.26 -39.60 17.16
N VAL A 687 17.22 -38.84 17.73
CA VAL A 687 17.85 -37.69 17.04
C VAL A 687 18.54 -38.18 15.77
N GLY A 688 19.37 -39.23 15.88
CA GLY A 688 20.07 -39.84 14.75
C GLY A 688 19.12 -40.34 13.67
N ASP A 689 18.04 -41.01 14.05
CA ASP A 689 17.02 -41.53 13.13
C ASP A 689 16.29 -40.41 12.39
N ALA A 690 15.92 -39.32 13.07
CA ALA A 690 15.28 -38.15 12.46
C ALA A 690 16.19 -37.49 11.41
N TRP A 691 17.48 -37.30 11.72
CA TRP A 691 18.46 -36.76 10.77
C TRP A 691 18.72 -37.71 9.60
N MET A 692 18.77 -39.02 9.84
CA MET A 692 18.95 -40.03 8.79
C MET A 692 17.76 -40.07 7.82
N GLN A 693 16.53 -40.01 8.34
CA GLN A 693 15.31 -39.98 7.50
C GLN A 693 15.21 -38.67 6.69
N MET A 694 15.50 -37.53 7.32
CA MET A 694 15.57 -36.24 6.63
C MET A 694 16.57 -36.27 5.47
N LYS A 695 17.76 -36.85 5.71
CA LYS A 695 18.82 -36.99 4.70
C LYS A 695 18.46 -38.00 3.61
N ALA A 696 17.80 -39.10 3.95
CA ALA A 696 17.34 -40.12 3.00
C ALA A 696 16.28 -39.58 2.02
N LEU A 697 15.50 -38.59 2.46
CA LEU A 697 14.51 -37.88 1.64
C LEU A 697 15.09 -36.69 0.87
N GLY A 698 16.40 -36.42 0.98
CA GLY A 698 17.07 -35.31 0.30
C GLY A 698 16.78 -33.93 0.89
N LEU A 699 16.16 -33.87 2.07
CA LEU A 699 15.80 -32.62 2.74
C LEU A 699 17.02 -32.01 3.45
N ARG A 700 17.18 -30.69 3.36
CA ARG A 700 18.29 -29.94 4.01
C ARG A 700 17.72 -28.87 4.94
N LYS A 701 18.41 -28.62 6.06
CA LYS A 701 18.09 -27.52 6.98
C LYS A 701 18.32 -26.20 6.24
N LEU A 702 17.27 -25.39 6.09
CA LEU A 702 17.43 -24.02 5.61
C LEU A 702 18.13 -23.22 6.72
N PRO A 703 19.21 -22.48 6.44
CA PRO A 703 19.76 -21.52 7.38
C PRO A 703 18.73 -20.42 7.63
N ASP A 704 18.48 -20.10 8.89
CA ASP A 704 17.57 -19.02 9.27
C ASP A 704 18.05 -17.71 8.62
N GLY A 705 17.28 -17.17 7.67
CA GLY A 705 17.54 -15.89 6.99
C GLY A 705 18.01 -15.93 5.52
N GLY A 706 18.05 -17.08 4.85
CA GLY A 706 18.65 -17.20 3.50
C GLY A 706 17.72 -17.27 2.28
N TRP A 707 16.72 -16.40 2.13
CA TRP A 707 15.82 -16.44 0.94
C TRP A 707 16.37 -15.76 -0.32
N ASP A 708 17.45 -14.97 -0.22
CA ASP A 708 18.07 -14.32 -1.38
C ASP A 708 19.17 -15.17 -2.05
N ILE A 709 19.67 -16.20 -1.36
CA ILE A 709 20.80 -17.03 -1.82
C ILE A 709 20.31 -18.19 -2.71
N VAL A 710 19.17 -18.80 -2.39
CA VAL A 710 18.67 -19.98 -3.14
C VAL A 710 18.10 -19.59 -4.51
N GLY A 711 17.48 -18.40 -4.61
CA GLY A 711 16.98 -17.89 -5.89
C GLY A 711 18.09 -17.56 -6.90
N ASN A 712 19.26 -17.14 -6.42
CA ASN A 712 20.39 -16.78 -7.29
C ASN A 712 21.30 -17.97 -7.63
N LEU A 713 21.40 -18.99 -6.76
CA LEU A 713 22.16 -20.21 -7.05
C LEU A 713 21.44 -21.17 -8.03
N LEU A 714 20.10 -21.09 -8.13
CA LEU A 714 19.31 -21.96 -9.02
C LEU A 714 19.25 -21.50 -10.48
N GLN A 715 19.93 -20.40 -10.85
CA GLN A 715 20.06 -19.99 -12.26
C GLN A 715 21.39 -20.40 -12.90
N GLN A 716 22.35 -20.92 -12.14
CA GLN A 716 23.69 -21.26 -12.66
C GLN A 716 23.96 -22.76 -12.87
N GLN A 717 23.10 -23.67 -12.39
CA GLN A 717 23.26 -25.11 -12.63
C GLN A 717 21.92 -25.72 -13.02
N GLY A 718 21.70 -25.90 -14.33
CA GLY A 718 20.46 -26.43 -14.91
C GLY A 718 20.13 -27.86 -14.45
N VAL A 719 19.63 -27.99 -13.22
CA VAL A 719 19.09 -29.22 -12.64
C VAL A 719 17.69 -28.89 -12.13
N ASP A 720 16.68 -29.51 -12.74
CA ASP A 720 15.29 -29.45 -12.27
C ASP A 720 15.18 -30.10 -10.89
N VAL A 721 15.05 -29.29 -9.84
CA VAL A 721 14.66 -29.74 -8.50
C VAL A 721 13.27 -29.19 -8.21
N TYR A 722 12.29 -30.10 -8.13
CA TYR A 722 10.93 -29.80 -7.70
C TYR A 722 10.96 -29.34 -6.23
N ILE A 723 10.90 -28.04 -5.99
CA ILE A 723 10.56 -27.48 -4.68
C ILE A 723 9.05 -27.26 -4.68
N ASP A 724 8.30 -28.16 -4.04
CA ASP A 724 6.88 -27.97 -3.82
C ASP A 724 6.67 -26.92 -2.73
N VAL A 725 6.28 -25.71 -3.15
CA VAL A 725 6.02 -24.53 -2.29
C VAL A 725 4.69 -24.66 -1.52
N SER A 726 4.03 -25.82 -1.58
CA SER A 726 2.76 -26.12 -0.89
C SER A 726 2.86 -26.04 0.65
N CYS A 727 4.07 -26.14 1.23
CA CYS A 727 4.30 -26.01 2.68
C CYS A 727 4.39 -24.55 3.19
N LEU A 728 4.51 -23.53 2.33
CA LEU A 728 4.55 -22.10 2.73
C LEU A 728 3.17 -21.44 2.78
N SER A 729 2.10 -22.23 2.87
CA SER A 729 0.72 -21.77 2.88
C SER A 729 0.13 -21.70 4.29
N THR A 730 0.70 -20.87 5.16
CA THR A 730 -0.03 -20.36 6.32
C THR A 730 0.05 -18.84 6.34
N LYS A 731 -1.14 -18.21 6.28
CA LYS A 731 -1.35 -16.81 6.63
C LYS A 731 -0.73 -16.55 8.01
N PRO A 732 -0.34 -15.32 8.37
CA PRO A 732 -0.05 -14.96 9.75
C PRO A 732 -1.37 -15.00 10.54
N THR A 733 -1.77 -16.17 11.02
CA THR A 733 -2.74 -16.27 12.11
C THR A 733 -2.03 -15.74 13.35
N ARG A 734 -2.44 -14.53 13.73
CA ARG A 734 -2.14 -13.87 14.99
C ARG A 734 -2.35 -14.85 16.15
N LEU A 735 -1.27 -15.38 16.71
CA LEU A 735 -1.17 -15.66 18.14
C LEU A 735 -0.58 -14.41 18.80
N PRO A 736 -1.04 -13.99 19.98
CA PRO A 736 -0.56 -12.78 20.62
C PRO A 736 0.91 -12.92 21.01
N THR A 737 1.65 -11.88 20.64
CA THR A 737 3.07 -11.63 20.90
C THR A 737 3.35 -11.31 22.38
N SER A 738 2.81 -12.08 23.32
CA SER A 738 3.14 -11.96 24.74
C SER A 738 4.03 -13.07 25.30
N ASP A 739 4.17 -14.20 24.58
CA ASP A 739 5.03 -15.33 25.03
C ASP A 739 6.30 -15.52 24.15
N LEU A 740 6.55 -14.65 23.17
CA LEU A 740 7.75 -14.69 22.30
C LEU A 740 8.90 -13.79 22.78
N MET A 741 8.79 -13.20 23.97
CA MET A 741 9.80 -12.32 24.57
C MET A 741 10.42 -12.91 25.87
N LEU A 742 10.27 -14.22 26.10
CA LEU A 742 10.87 -14.91 27.26
C LEU A 742 11.58 -16.24 26.93
N CYS A 743 11.86 -16.54 25.66
CA CYS A 743 12.56 -17.78 25.28
C CYS A 743 13.56 -17.58 24.12
N PHE A 744 14.26 -16.44 24.07
CA PHE A 744 15.38 -16.23 23.13
C PHE A 744 16.71 -15.80 23.78
N ASP A 745 16.89 -16.06 25.08
CA ASP A 745 18.16 -15.83 25.80
C ASP A 745 18.85 -17.12 26.30
N ALA A 746 18.39 -18.31 25.94
CA ALA A 746 18.89 -19.57 26.52
C ALA A 746 19.71 -20.47 25.57
N LEU A 747 20.33 -19.95 24.51
CA LEU A 747 21.19 -20.78 23.66
C LEU A 747 22.41 -20.07 23.06
N LEU A 748 23.10 -19.28 23.90
CA LEU A 748 24.52 -18.97 23.71
C LEU A 748 25.31 -18.92 25.03
N VAL A 749 24.85 -19.62 26.08
CA VAL A 749 25.65 -19.82 27.30
C VAL A 749 25.55 -21.27 27.75
N ALA A 750 26.45 -22.09 27.24
CA ALA A 750 26.84 -23.36 27.87
C ALA A 750 28.29 -23.67 27.48
N GLU A 751 29.21 -22.88 28.03
CA GLU A 751 30.51 -23.30 28.58
C GLU A 751 31.31 -22.04 28.98
N VAL A 752 30.92 -21.36 30.06
CA VAL A 752 31.87 -20.62 30.90
C VAL A 752 31.41 -20.80 32.34
N GLY A 753 32.29 -21.31 33.18
CA GLY A 753 32.03 -21.56 34.60
C GLY A 753 31.72 -20.27 35.35
N GLU A 754 31.15 -20.42 36.55
CA GLU A 754 30.98 -19.34 37.53
C GLU A 754 32.31 -18.58 37.71
N GLY A 755 32.39 -17.40 37.10
CA GLY A 755 33.54 -16.49 37.07
C GLY A 755 33.30 -15.37 36.06
N GLN A 756 33.14 -14.15 36.56
CA GLN A 756 32.88 -12.86 35.87
C GLN A 756 33.25 -12.78 34.37
N GLY A 757 32.26 -12.51 33.52
CA GLY A 757 32.41 -12.20 32.09
C GLY A 757 31.41 -11.13 31.64
N LEU A 758 31.59 -10.56 30.44
CA LEU A 758 30.70 -9.51 29.90
C LEU A 758 29.29 -10.05 29.62
N VAL A 759 28.25 -9.23 29.84
CA VAL A 759 26.84 -9.61 29.66
C VAL A 759 26.05 -8.50 28.96
N TYR A 760 25.04 -8.83 28.17
CA TYR A 760 24.27 -7.85 27.37
C TYR A 760 23.33 -6.97 28.21
N ASP A 761 22.84 -7.46 29.35
CA ASP A 761 21.90 -6.82 30.26
C ASP A 761 22.57 -6.28 31.55
N TYR A 762 23.90 -6.09 31.52
CA TYR A 762 24.72 -5.78 32.70
C TYR A 762 24.24 -4.57 33.51
N TYR A 763 23.75 -3.51 32.84
CA TYR A 763 23.30 -2.27 33.49
C TYR A 763 21.79 -2.18 33.71
N ASP A 764 21.00 -3.19 33.35
CA ASP A 764 19.53 -3.11 33.42
C ASP A 764 19.00 -2.84 34.84
N SER A 765 19.74 -3.31 35.86
CA SER A 765 19.40 -3.09 37.27
C SER A 765 20.09 -1.89 37.92
N THR A 766 21.26 -1.47 37.42
CA THR A 766 22.12 -0.45 38.05
C THR A 766 22.09 0.90 37.33
N CYS A 767 21.96 0.92 36.01
CA CYS A 767 21.83 2.11 35.18
C CYS A 767 21.01 1.82 33.91
N PRO A 768 19.68 1.64 34.02
CA PRO A 768 18.83 1.15 32.92
C PRO A 768 18.78 2.08 31.69
N TYR A 769 19.14 3.35 31.84
CA TYR A 769 19.14 4.34 30.75
C TYR A 769 20.51 4.57 30.11
N VAL A 770 21.55 3.79 30.47
CA VAL A 770 22.93 4.01 29.99
C VAL A 770 23.01 4.07 28.47
N GLU A 771 22.42 3.10 27.76
CA GLU A 771 22.48 3.04 26.30
C GLU A 771 21.72 4.19 25.65
N GLU A 772 20.57 4.57 26.19
CA GLU A 772 19.77 5.67 25.68
C GLU A 772 20.48 7.01 25.86
N ILE A 773 21.15 7.22 27.00
CA ILE A 773 21.95 8.41 27.29
C ILE A 773 23.12 8.48 26.32
N VAL A 774 23.94 7.42 26.20
CA VAL A 774 25.09 7.42 25.28
C VAL A 774 24.63 7.68 23.84
N LYS A 775 23.55 7.02 23.40
CA LYS A 775 22.97 7.23 22.08
C LYS A 775 22.53 8.67 21.84
N ARG A 776 21.81 9.27 22.80
CA ARG A 776 21.37 10.67 22.70
C ARG A 776 22.56 11.63 22.60
N GLU A 777 23.58 11.45 23.43
CA GLU A 777 24.77 12.29 23.40
C GLU A 777 25.54 12.11 22.07
N MET A 778 25.67 10.88 21.59
CA MET A 778 26.30 10.59 20.29
C MET A 778 25.55 11.20 19.11
N PHE A 779 24.22 11.22 19.13
CA PHE A 779 23.42 11.94 18.12
C PHE A 779 23.70 13.45 18.15
N SER A 780 23.82 14.05 19.33
CA SER A 780 24.16 15.47 19.48
C SER A 780 25.57 15.77 18.94
N ILE A 781 26.54 14.92 19.27
CA ILE A 781 27.93 15.04 18.80
C ILE A 781 28.01 14.90 17.28
N PHE A 782 27.31 13.93 16.70
CA PHE A 782 27.26 13.74 15.25
C PHE A 782 26.60 14.92 14.52
N ALA A 783 25.54 15.48 15.10
CA ALA A 783 24.87 16.66 14.53
C ALA A 783 25.78 17.89 14.53
N ALA A 784 26.69 18.02 15.51
CA ALA A 784 27.66 19.10 15.58
C ALA A 784 28.91 18.87 14.71
N ASP A 785 29.38 17.62 14.62
CA ASP A 785 30.55 17.21 13.84
C ASP A 785 30.30 15.84 13.17
N ALA A 786 29.92 15.86 11.89
CA ALA A 786 29.63 14.66 11.11
C ALA A 786 30.85 13.72 10.94
N THR A 787 32.07 14.21 11.23
CA THR A 787 33.29 13.39 11.19
C THR A 787 33.61 12.73 12.54
N ALA A 788 32.92 13.12 13.61
CA ALA A 788 33.13 12.60 14.96
C ALA A 788 33.03 11.06 15.06
N PRO A 789 32.13 10.36 14.33
CA PRO A 789 32.08 8.89 14.36
C PRO A 789 33.42 8.21 14.12
N ALA A 790 34.22 8.74 13.19
CA ALA A 790 35.56 8.20 12.90
C ALA A 790 36.51 8.28 14.11
N ALA A 791 36.35 9.31 14.96
CA ALA A 791 37.16 9.48 16.16
C ALA A 791 36.82 8.42 17.23
N PHE A 792 35.54 8.12 17.44
CA PHE A 792 35.11 7.12 18.42
C PHE A 792 35.45 5.70 18.00
N LEU A 793 35.29 5.34 16.71
CA LEU A 793 35.81 4.07 16.21
C LEU A 793 37.31 3.97 16.44
N ARG A 794 38.07 5.01 16.07
CA ARG A 794 39.51 5.00 16.27
C ARG A 794 39.90 4.87 17.74
N LEU A 795 39.18 5.53 18.65
CA LEU A 795 39.42 5.45 20.09
C LEU A 795 39.27 4.01 20.58
N LEU A 796 38.17 3.33 20.24
CA LEU A 796 37.97 1.92 20.59
C LEU A 796 39.07 1.02 20.02
N PHE A 797 39.39 1.19 18.74
CA PHE A 797 40.43 0.38 18.09
C PHE A 797 41.79 0.53 18.75
N HIS A 798 42.15 1.76 19.09
CA HIS A 798 43.46 2.04 19.67
C HIS A 798 43.55 1.58 21.13
N ASP A 799 42.48 1.68 21.90
CA ASP A 799 42.40 1.15 23.27
C ASP A 799 42.54 -0.39 23.27
N CYS A 800 41.64 -1.08 22.56
CA CYS A 800 41.54 -2.55 22.53
C CYS A 800 42.80 -3.28 22.01
N GLN A 801 43.67 -2.58 21.28
CA GLN A 801 44.85 -3.19 20.66
C GLN A 801 46.04 -3.29 21.62
N VAL A 802 46.13 -2.45 22.66
CA VAL A 802 47.30 -2.35 23.55
C VAL A 802 47.24 -3.38 24.68
N GLN A 803 46.54 -3.07 25.79
CA GLN A 803 46.38 -3.99 26.93
C GLN A 803 45.02 -4.69 26.96
N GLY A 804 44.04 -4.18 26.20
CA GLY A 804 42.67 -4.68 26.19
C GLY A 804 41.70 -3.52 26.03
N CYS A 805 40.40 -3.79 25.94
CA CYS A 805 39.39 -2.74 25.92
C CYS A 805 39.06 -2.28 27.35
N ASP A 806 39.97 -1.51 27.96
CA ASP A 806 39.98 -1.16 29.38
C ASP A 806 40.11 0.36 29.63
N ALA A 807 39.95 1.19 28.59
CA ALA A 807 40.07 2.64 28.64
C ALA A 807 41.40 3.17 29.20
N SER A 808 42.48 2.39 29.12
CA SER A 808 43.85 2.81 29.46
C SER A 808 44.30 4.01 28.61
N ILE A 809 43.74 4.17 27.40
CA ILE A 809 44.06 5.26 26.49
C ILE A 809 43.62 6.64 27.02
N LEU A 810 42.65 6.68 27.94
CA LEU A 810 42.13 7.92 28.51
C LEU A 810 42.98 8.45 29.67
N LEU A 811 43.80 7.60 30.30
CA LEU A 811 44.61 7.95 31.47
C LEU A 811 45.71 8.97 31.13
N GLN A 812 45.78 10.02 31.96
CA GLN A 812 46.87 10.99 31.93
C GLN A 812 47.93 10.61 32.98
N SER A 813 48.97 9.92 32.53
CA SER A 813 50.17 9.59 33.32
C SER A 813 51.44 10.07 32.63
N GLU A 814 52.58 9.99 33.32
CA GLU A 814 53.89 10.30 32.71
C GLU A 814 54.18 9.46 31.46
N ASP A 815 53.71 8.19 31.43
CA ASP A 815 53.83 7.26 30.30
C ASP A 815 52.47 7.01 29.60
N SER A 816 51.64 8.06 29.42
CA SER A 816 50.31 7.91 28.81
C SER A 816 50.37 7.40 27.37
N GLU A 817 49.47 6.48 27.02
CA GLU A 817 49.29 6.00 25.64
C GLU A 817 49.08 7.12 24.63
N LEU A 818 48.47 8.25 25.02
CA LEU A 818 48.27 9.41 24.14
C LEU A 818 49.59 10.05 23.67
N GLN A 819 50.70 9.83 24.40
CA GLN A 819 52.02 10.32 24.01
C GLN A 819 52.68 9.44 22.93
N SER A 820 52.15 8.25 22.66
CA SER A 820 52.64 7.37 21.60
C SER A 820 52.53 8.03 20.23
N SER A 821 53.55 7.81 19.40
CA SER A 821 53.56 8.26 18.01
C SER A 821 52.41 7.67 17.18
N ARG A 822 51.90 6.49 17.56
CA ARG A 822 50.80 5.76 16.91
C ARG A 822 49.43 6.37 17.22
N ASN A 823 49.30 7.00 18.39
CA ASN A 823 48.07 7.66 18.85
C ASN A 823 47.94 9.12 18.37
N PHE A 824 48.85 9.57 17.49
CA PHE A 824 48.75 10.89 16.87
C PHE A 824 47.40 11.09 16.15
N GLY A 825 46.68 12.13 16.54
CA GLY A 825 45.40 12.51 15.95
C GLY A 825 44.15 11.94 16.64
N ILE A 826 44.30 11.22 17.77
CA ILE A 826 43.16 10.93 18.64
C ILE A 826 42.55 12.24 19.15
N ARG A 827 41.23 12.34 19.12
CA ARG A 827 40.44 13.54 19.41
C ARG A 827 39.10 13.12 20.03
N LYS A 828 38.32 14.10 20.53
CA LYS A 828 37.00 13.89 21.18
C LYS A 828 37.07 13.18 22.53
N LEU A 829 38.20 13.29 23.23
CA LEU A 829 38.35 12.79 24.61
C LEU A 829 37.44 13.58 25.57
N GLU A 830 37.28 14.87 25.30
CA GLU A 830 36.38 15.78 25.99
C GLU A 830 34.91 15.35 25.90
N GLU A 831 34.51 14.71 24.80
CA GLU A 831 33.13 14.22 24.63
C GLU A 831 32.89 12.95 25.46
N ILE A 832 33.89 12.07 25.60
CA ILE A 832 33.80 10.92 26.52
C ILE A 832 33.66 11.41 27.96
N ALA A 833 34.47 12.41 28.36
CA ALA A 833 34.34 13.02 29.68
C ALA A 833 32.96 13.67 29.89
N ARG A 834 32.40 14.30 28.85
CA ARG A 834 31.04 14.86 28.88
C ARG A 834 29.98 13.77 29.04
N ILE A 835 30.06 12.67 28.28
CA ILE A 835 29.14 11.53 28.41
C ILE A 835 29.24 10.93 29.82
N LYS A 836 30.46 10.77 30.33
CA LYS A 836 30.72 10.30 31.69
C LYS A 836 30.06 11.21 32.73
N SER A 837 30.22 12.53 32.62
CA SER A 837 29.57 13.48 33.53
C SER A 837 28.05 13.33 33.54
N VAL A 838 27.41 13.15 32.37
CA VAL A 838 25.95 12.96 32.29
C VAL A 838 25.52 11.63 32.91
N LEU A 839 26.32 10.58 32.74
CA LEU A 839 26.05 9.27 33.36
C LEU A 839 26.26 9.30 34.87
N GLU A 840 27.26 10.04 35.37
CA GLU A 840 27.48 10.19 36.81
C GLU A 840 26.35 10.99 37.50
N ASP A 841 25.71 11.93 36.80
CA ASP A 841 24.54 12.63 37.32
C ASP A 841 23.31 11.70 37.45
N GLU A 842 23.20 10.67 36.59
CA GLU A 842 22.06 9.73 36.58
C GLU A 842 22.31 8.48 37.44
N CYS A 843 23.47 7.85 37.29
CA CYS A 843 23.85 6.60 37.95
C CYS A 843 25.31 6.67 38.46
N PRO A 844 25.53 7.32 39.62
CA PRO A 844 26.86 7.56 40.16
C PRO A 844 27.66 6.27 40.37
N MET A 845 28.94 6.27 39.96
CA MET A 845 29.91 5.18 40.14
C MET A 845 29.49 3.83 39.55
N GLN A 846 28.58 3.81 38.57
CA GLN A 846 28.12 2.56 37.95
C GLN A 846 28.84 2.23 36.65
N VAL A 847 28.92 3.18 35.72
CA VAL A 847 29.34 2.93 34.33
C VAL A 847 30.81 3.23 34.11
N SER A 848 31.61 2.27 33.66
CA SER A 848 33.04 2.46 33.35
C SER A 848 33.27 3.31 32.10
N CYS A 849 34.43 3.95 32.01
CA CYS A 849 34.82 4.67 30.80
C CYS A 849 35.07 3.72 29.62
N ALA A 850 35.52 2.50 29.88
CA ALA A 850 35.65 1.43 28.88
C ALA A 850 34.33 1.08 28.20
N ASP A 851 33.24 0.93 28.96
CA ASP A 851 31.91 0.69 28.37
C ASP A 851 31.38 1.92 27.64
N ILE A 852 31.70 3.14 28.09
CA ILE A 852 31.35 4.37 27.36
C ILE A 852 32.04 4.41 25.99
N ILE A 853 33.34 4.07 25.90
CA ILE A 853 34.06 4.02 24.61
C ILE A 853 33.42 2.99 23.68
N ALA A 854 33.10 1.79 24.19
CA ALA A 854 32.49 0.73 23.39
C ALA A 854 31.09 1.10 22.87
N LEU A 855 30.24 1.66 23.74
CA LEU A 855 28.91 2.14 23.38
C LEU A 855 28.99 3.33 22.39
N ALA A 856 29.88 4.29 22.62
CA ALA A 856 30.07 5.44 21.73
C ALA A 856 30.54 5.01 20.33
N ALA A 857 31.48 4.07 20.25
CA ALA A 857 31.96 3.53 18.97
C ALA A 857 30.86 2.74 18.23
N ARG A 858 30.05 1.96 18.95
CA ARG A 858 28.88 1.26 18.40
C ARG A 858 27.86 2.23 17.81
N GLU A 859 27.49 3.27 18.56
CA GLU A 859 26.54 4.28 18.08
C GLU A 859 27.14 5.11 16.93
N ALA A 860 28.46 5.34 16.93
CA ALA A 860 29.15 5.97 15.79
C ALA A 860 28.99 5.17 14.49
N VAL A 861 29.10 3.84 14.52
CA VAL A 861 28.82 2.98 13.35
C VAL A 861 27.35 3.12 12.92
N SER A 862 26.41 2.99 13.86
CA SER A 862 24.99 3.00 13.53
C SER A 862 24.50 4.35 12.99
N ILE A 863 24.89 5.47 13.62
CA ILE A 863 24.46 6.82 13.26
C ILE A 863 25.03 7.24 11.89
N SER A 864 26.20 6.73 11.53
CA SER A 864 26.81 6.98 10.20
C SER A 864 26.26 6.05 9.10
N GLY A 865 25.27 5.20 9.37
CA GLY A 865 24.60 4.36 8.37
C GLY A 865 25.16 2.93 8.25
N GLY A 866 25.96 2.50 9.22
CA GLY A 866 26.47 1.15 9.38
C GLY A 866 25.49 0.20 10.07
N PRO A 867 25.89 -1.06 10.33
CA PRO A 867 25.04 -2.05 10.99
C PRO A 867 24.73 -1.69 12.44
N SER A 868 23.60 -2.17 12.95
CA SER A 868 23.30 -2.16 14.38
C SER A 868 24.02 -3.35 15.03
N ILE A 869 24.95 -3.06 15.94
CA ILE A 869 25.79 -4.05 16.62
C ILE A 869 25.33 -4.11 18.08
N GLN A 870 25.03 -5.29 18.61
CA GLN A 870 24.82 -5.49 20.05
C GLN A 870 26.16 -5.85 20.70
N ILE A 871 26.56 -5.15 21.76
CA ILE A 871 27.82 -5.40 22.47
C ILE A 871 27.53 -5.84 23.91
N PRO A 872 28.23 -6.86 24.45
CA PRO A 872 28.12 -7.17 25.87
C PRO A 872 28.90 -6.12 26.68
N LEU A 873 28.43 -5.81 27.90
CA LEU A 873 28.88 -4.75 28.78
C LEU A 873 29.41 -5.33 30.11
N GLY A 874 29.95 -4.46 30.98
CA GLY A 874 30.53 -4.83 32.27
C GLY A 874 32.06 -4.73 32.31
N ARG A 875 32.67 -3.94 31.42
CA ARG A 875 34.11 -3.68 31.43
C ARG A 875 34.49 -2.84 32.64
N LYS A 876 35.70 -3.02 33.15
CA LYS A 876 36.33 -2.15 34.15
C LYS A 876 37.47 -1.36 33.52
N ASP A 877 37.72 -0.20 34.11
CA ASP A 877 38.79 0.71 33.69
C ASP A 877 40.14 0.23 34.25
N SER A 878 41.19 0.32 33.42
CA SER A 878 42.56 0.03 33.83
C SER A 878 43.13 1.09 34.76
N LEU A 879 44.09 0.68 35.59
CA LEU A 879 44.84 1.54 36.50
C LEU A 879 46.15 2.06 35.88
N THR A 880 46.53 1.56 34.71
CA THR A 880 47.82 1.87 34.07
C THR A 880 47.67 2.20 32.59
N SER A 881 48.64 2.96 32.07
CA SER A 881 48.73 3.37 30.66
C SER A 881 50.21 3.34 30.27
N SER A 882 50.54 2.90 29.05
CA SER A 882 51.93 2.85 28.59
C SER A 882 52.11 3.23 27.11
N SER A 883 52.84 4.32 26.88
CA SER A 883 53.18 4.78 25.51
C SER A 883 54.04 3.77 24.74
N GLN A 884 54.93 3.05 25.44
CA GLN A 884 55.78 2.02 24.83
C GLN A 884 54.97 0.83 24.34
N GLN A 885 53.97 0.41 25.10
CA GLN A 885 53.09 -0.68 24.69
C GLN A 885 52.19 -0.29 23.52
N ALA A 886 51.70 0.97 23.50
CA ALA A 886 50.98 1.51 22.36
C ALA A 886 51.86 1.51 21.08
N ASP A 887 53.11 1.94 21.16
CA ASP A 887 54.04 1.89 20.01
C ASP A 887 54.34 0.46 19.53
N ALA A 888 54.30 -0.54 20.42
CA ALA A 888 54.59 -1.94 20.13
C ALA A 888 53.40 -2.71 19.50
N HIS A 889 52.16 -2.45 19.95
CA HIS A 889 50.99 -3.23 19.55
C HIS A 889 50.13 -2.56 18.48
N LEU A 890 50.17 -1.23 18.36
CA LEU A 890 49.38 -0.54 17.34
C LEU A 890 49.99 -0.69 15.94
N PRO A 891 49.18 -0.96 14.91
CA PRO A 891 49.66 -1.08 13.55
C PRO A 891 50.27 0.24 13.05
N SER A 892 51.38 0.12 12.33
CA SER A 892 52.02 1.28 11.71
C SER A 892 51.17 1.82 10.55
N PRO A 893 50.96 3.14 10.41
CA PRO A 893 50.30 3.70 9.23
C PRO A 893 51.03 3.41 7.90
N SER A 894 52.31 3.01 7.97
CA SER A 894 53.13 2.60 6.83
C SER A 894 53.26 1.09 6.67
N ILE A 895 52.43 0.29 7.35
CA ILE A 895 52.40 -1.16 7.17
C ILE A 895 51.98 -1.50 5.73
N ASP A 896 52.77 -2.32 5.05
CA ASP A 896 52.50 -2.85 3.71
C ASP A 896 52.59 -4.38 3.64
N ASP A 897 52.97 -5.01 4.75
CA ASP A 897 53.07 -6.45 4.89
C ASP A 897 51.73 -7.04 5.37
N VAL A 898 51.08 -7.82 4.51
CA VAL A 898 49.80 -8.47 4.79
C VAL A 898 49.94 -9.54 5.88
N ASP A 899 51.06 -10.25 5.97
CA ASP A 899 51.25 -11.26 7.01
C ASP A 899 51.33 -10.61 8.39
N ARG A 900 52.06 -9.48 8.49
CA ARG A 900 52.12 -8.72 9.74
C ARG A 900 50.76 -8.11 10.10
N PHE A 901 50.01 -7.62 9.12
CA PHE A 901 48.66 -7.10 9.33
C PHE A 901 47.71 -8.18 9.87
N LEU A 902 47.68 -9.34 9.21
CA LEU A 902 46.83 -10.46 9.64
C LEU A 902 47.23 -10.97 11.01
N GLN A 903 48.53 -11.04 11.33
CA GLN A 903 49.01 -11.46 12.64
C GLN A 903 48.46 -10.59 13.79
N ILE A 904 48.32 -9.28 13.57
CA ILE A 904 47.83 -8.34 14.59
C ILE A 904 46.37 -8.62 14.96
N PHE A 905 45.50 -8.85 13.97
CA PHE A 905 44.06 -9.03 14.18
C PHE A 905 43.68 -10.49 14.46
N MET A 906 44.34 -11.46 13.81
CA MET A 906 44.13 -12.87 14.12
C MET A 906 44.60 -13.23 15.53
N GLY A 907 45.63 -12.53 16.06
CA GLY A 907 46.03 -12.64 17.46
C GLY A 907 44.95 -12.21 18.47
N LYS A 908 43.91 -11.52 18.00
CA LYS A 908 42.74 -11.09 18.78
C LYS A 908 41.50 -11.99 18.51
N GLY A 909 41.70 -13.18 17.94
CA GLY A 909 40.63 -14.16 17.70
C GLY A 909 39.81 -13.94 16.42
N MET A 910 40.24 -13.02 15.56
CA MET A 910 39.61 -12.80 14.25
C MET A 910 40.08 -13.84 13.24
N ASP A 911 39.20 -14.23 12.32
CA ASP A 911 39.58 -15.01 11.13
C ASP A 911 40.10 -14.11 9.99
N LEU A 912 40.38 -14.73 8.85
CA LEU A 912 40.91 -14.03 7.68
C LEU A 912 39.93 -12.97 7.14
N GLU A 913 38.63 -13.29 7.06
CA GLU A 913 37.62 -12.39 6.52
C GLU A 913 37.32 -11.24 7.48
N GLU A 914 37.22 -11.53 8.77
CA GLU A 914 37.05 -10.55 9.83
C GLU A 914 38.24 -9.58 9.93
N SER A 915 39.46 -10.09 9.78
CA SER A 915 40.67 -9.27 9.74
C SER A 915 40.68 -8.32 8.54
N VAL A 916 40.12 -8.74 7.39
CA VAL A 916 39.94 -7.84 6.26
C VAL A 916 38.76 -6.90 6.51
N ALA A 917 37.67 -7.36 7.10
CA ALA A 917 36.47 -6.55 7.35
C ALA A 917 36.77 -5.35 8.26
N ILE A 918 37.56 -5.56 9.33
CA ILE A 918 37.80 -4.56 10.37
C ILE A 918 38.50 -3.30 9.83
N ILE A 919 39.33 -3.42 8.78
CA ILE A 919 39.98 -2.27 8.12
C ILE A 919 38.98 -1.41 7.33
N GLY A 920 37.81 -1.96 7.00
CA GLY A 920 36.69 -1.25 6.39
C GLY A 920 36.18 -0.08 7.23
N ALA A 921 36.53 0.00 8.52
CA ALA A 921 36.33 1.19 9.35
C ALA A 921 36.95 2.45 8.73
N HIS A 922 37.96 2.33 7.86
CA HIS A 922 38.55 3.43 7.11
C HIS A 922 37.55 4.16 6.19
N THR A 923 36.37 3.59 5.92
CA THR A 923 35.29 4.32 5.21
C THR A 923 34.85 5.59 5.96
N LEU A 924 35.05 5.65 7.28
CA LEU A 924 34.80 6.84 8.08
C LEU A 924 36.06 7.69 8.25
N GLY A 925 35.93 8.99 8.01
CA GLY A 925 36.94 10.00 8.30
C GLY A 925 38.03 10.15 7.24
N GLY A 926 39.23 10.49 7.72
CA GLY A 926 40.37 10.79 6.86
C GLY A 926 41.71 10.60 7.57
N GLY A 927 42.77 10.45 6.79
CA GLY A 927 44.14 10.28 7.29
C GLY A 927 44.91 11.60 7.32
N HIS A 928 45.78 11.77 8.30
CA HIS A 928 46.67 12.93 8.36
C HIS A 928 47.78 12.83 7.30
N CYS A 929 48.12 13.96 6.66
CA CYS A 929 49.21 14.04 5.69
C CYS A 929 50.52 13.43 6.23
N ARG A 930 50.85 13.65 7.51
CA ARG A 930 52.04 13.09 8.16
C ARG A 930 52.18 11.57 7.98
N ASN A 931 51.07 10.84 7.93
CA ASN A 931 51.05 9.37 7.85
C ASN A 931 51.23 8.84 6.42
N ILE A 932 51.04 9.69 5.39
CA ILE A 932 51.07 9.30 3.97
C ILE A 932 52.19 9.97 3.17
N VAL A 933 52.80 11.06 3.69
CA VAL A 933 53.86 11.80 2.99
C VAL A 933 55.06 10.92 2.65
N SER A 934 55.41 9.94 3.51
CA SER A 934 56.48 8.98 3.23
C SER A 934 56.17 8.12 1.99
N ARG A 935 54.93 7.61 1.91
CA ARG A 935 54.40 6.85 0.76
C ARG A 935 54.42 7.67 -0.53
N LEU A 936 54.06 8.95 -0.46
CA LEU A 936 54.05 9.86 -1.63
C LEU A 936 55.46 10.27 -2.10
N SER A 937 56.40 10.39 -1.17
CA SER A 937 57.78 10.84 -1.44
C SER A 937 58.65 9.71 -1.96
N ASN A 938 58.47 8.50 -1.46
CA ASN A 938 59.24 7.33 -1.86
C ASN A 938 58.32 6.10 -2.07
N PRO A 939 57.54 6.06 -3.17
CA PRO A 939 56.62 4.96 -3.42
C PRO A 939 57.39 3.66 -3.66
N LYS A 940 57.02 2.60 -2.94
CA LYS A 940 57.60 1.26 -3.13
C LYS A 940 57.19 0.71 -4.51
N PRO A 941 58.04 -0.08 -5.20
CA PRO A 941 57.69 -0.66 -6.50
C PRO A 941 56.41 -1.54 -6.47
N THR A 942 56.12 -2.15 -5.32
CA THR A 942 54.94 -2.99 -5.07
C THR A 942 53.67 -2.17 -4.84
N ASP A 943 53.82 -0.87 -4.55
CA ASP A 943 52.75 0.05 -4.20
C ASP A 943 52.22 0.79 -5.45
N GLN A 944 51.42 0.11 -6.26
CA GLN A 944 50.78 0.72 -7.43
C GLN A 944 49.51 1.49 -7.02
N MET A 945 49.67 2.76 -6.67
CA MET A 945 48.57 3.70 -6.47
C MET A 945 48.07 4.24 -7.83
N ASP A 946 46.76 4.48 -7.96
CA ASP A 946 46.18 5.18 -9.12
C ASP A 946 46.91 6.51 -9.36
N GLN A 947 47.40 6.75 -10.57
CA GLN A 947 48.25 7.91 -10.88
C GLN A 947 47.49 9.24 -10.69
N GLY A 948 46.19 9.26 -11.03
CA GLY A 948 45.33 10.42 -10.82
C GLY A 948 45.16 10.74 -9.34
N PHE A 949 44.86 9.71 -8.54
CA PHE A 949 44.74 9.82 -7.09
C PHE A 949 46.06 10.24 -6.42
N GLN A 950 47.19 9.69 -6.85
CA GLN A 950 48.51 10.07 -6.33
C GLN A 950 48.83 11.56 -6.57
N LEU A 951 48.50 12.08 -7.76
CA LEU A 951 48.65 13.50 -8.07
C LEU A 951 47.75 14.37 -7.18
N GLN A 952 46.50 13.95 -6.97
CA GLN A 952 45.57 14.64 -6.06
C GLN A 952 46.11 14.68 -4.63
N LEU A 953 46.61 13.56 -4.11
CA LEU A 953 47.20 13.50 -2.77
C LEU A 953 48.44 14.39 -2.62
N ARG A 954 49.30 14.48 -3.65
CA ARG A 954 50.47 15.38 -3.64
C ARG A 954 50.09 16.87 -3.64
N LEU A 955 48.95 17.23 -4.23
CA LEU A 955 48.39 18.59 -4.16
C LEU A 955 47.85 18.89 -2.76
N SER A 956 47.17 17.92 -2.13
CA SER A 956 46.62 18.07 -0.78
C SER A 956 47.69 17.99 0.33
N CYS A 957 48.75 17.22 0.13
CA CYS A 957 49.85 17.00 1.08
C CYS A 957 51.22 17.27 0.41
N PRO A 958 51.71 18.52 0.43
CA PRO A 958 52.98 18.87 -0.21
C PRO A 958 54.18 18.20 0.47
N THR A 959 55.01 17.50 -0.30
CA THR A 959 56.16 16.71 0.19
C THR A 959 57.38 17.54 0.62
N LEU A 960 57.37 18.86 0.39
CA LEU A 960 58.50 19.78 0.59
C LEU A 960 58.49 20.51 1.95
N ILE A 961 57.48 20.32 2.79
CA ILE A 961 57.31 21.03 4.08
C ILE A 961 57.35 20.00 5.23
N PRO A 962 58.13 20.22 6.32
CA PRO A 962 58.08 19.37 7.49
C PRO A 962 56.69 19.48 8.13
N THR A 963 55.84 18.48 7.91
CA THR A 963 54.44 18.54 8.32
C THR A 963 54.29 18.13 9.79
N ASN A 964 54.37 19.11 10.68
CA ASN A 964 53.53 19.14 11.88
C ASN A 964 52.04 19.40 11.51
N ASN A 965 51.68 19.32 10.22
CA ASN A 965 50.39 19.74 9.71
C ASN A 965 49.29 18.72 10.02
N VAL A 966 48.26 19.23 10.69
CA VAL A 966 47.01 18.56 11.05
C VAL A 966 46.13 18.27 9.82
N THR A 967 46.56 18.65 8.61
CA THR A 967 45.79 18.48 7.36
C THR A 967 45.34 17.02 7.20
N VAL A 968 44.02 16.84 7.21
CA VAL A 968 43.34 15.55 7.02
C VAL A 968 42.91 15.45 5.57
N VAL A 969 43.19 14.30 4.95
CA VAL A 969 42.71 13.96 3.61
C VAL A 969 41.65 12.86 3.74
N PRO A 970 40.51 12.99 3.03
CA PRO A 970 39.50 11.94 2.96
C PRO A 970 40.07 10.54 2.72
N ASN A 971 39.60 9.53 3.47
CA ASN A 971 39.97 8.14 3.25
C ASN A 971 39.30 7.56 1.99
N ASP A 972 38.06 7.98 1.70
CA ASP A 972 37.28 7.62 0.52
C ASP A 972 36.36 8.78 0.08
N LEU A 973 35.43 8.52 -0.85
CA LEU A 973 34.45 9.51 -1.34
C LEU A 973 33.31 9.81 -0.35
N THR A 974 33.13 9.01 0.71
CA THR A 974 31.96 8.98 1.60
C THR A 974 32.35 9.05 3.07
N THR A 975 33.28 9.94 3.42
CA THR A 975 33.94 10.03 4.74
C THR A 975 33.05 10.21 5.98
N THR A 976 31.76 10.48 5.84
CA THR A 976 30.80 10.62 6.95
C THR A 976 29.76 9.51 6.98
N ILE A 977 29.81 8.58 6.03
CA ILE A 977 28.85 7.49 5.86
C ILE A 977 29.59 6.17 5.97
N PHE A 978 29.13 5.28 6.85
CA PHE A 978 29.68 3.94 6.95
C PHE A 978 29.11 3.08 5.81
N ASP A 979 29.92 2.80 4.79
CA ASP A 979 29.55 1.93 3.68
C ASP A 979 30.74 1.09 3.17
N ASN A 980 30.62 0.52 1.98
CA ASN A 980 31.67 -0.30 1.36
C ASN A 980 32.46 0.44 0.27
N GLN A 981 32.42 1.78 0.24
CA GLN A 981 33.15 2.60 -0.73
C GLN A 981 34.66 2.45 -0.55
N TYR A 982 35.15 2.33 0.68
CA TYR A 982 36.54 1.98 0.98
C TYR A 982 37.04 0.79 0.14
N TYR A 983 36.28 -0.32 0.07
CA TYR A 983 36.69 -1.50 -0.69
C TYR A 983 36.61 -1.28 -2.20
N ARG A 984 35.64 -0.49 -2.69
CA ARG A 984 35.57 -0.09 -4.10
C ARG A 984 36.80 0.73 -4.50
N ASP A 985 37.21 1.67 -3.66
CA ASP A 985 38.37 2.53 -3.89
C ASP A 985 39.69 1.72 -3.77
N ALA A 986 39.81 0.86 -2.76
CA ALA A 986 40.96 -0.03 -2.59
C ALA A 986 41.15 -0.99 -3.79
N ALA A 987 40.06 -1.53 -4.35
CA ALA A 987 40.08 -2.42 -5.51
C ALA A 987 40.61 -1.75 -6.79
N ILE A 988 40.41 -0.44 -6.95
CA ILE A 988 40.90 0.34 -8.10
C ILE A 988 42.22 1.08 -7.81
N GLY A 989 42.90 0.76 -6.70
CA GLY A 989 44.20 1.35 -6.36
C GLY A 989 44.12 2.76 -5.75
N ARG A 990 42.97 3.13 -5.17
CA ARG A 990 42.72 4.40 -4.48
C ARG A 990 42.66 4.27 -2.95
N GLY A 991 43.46 3.37 -2.39
CA GLY A 991 43.62 3.25 -0.93
C GLY A 991 44.61 4.28 -0.37
N LEU A 992 44.33 4.85 0.80
CA LEU A 992 45.12 5.94 1.39
C LEU A 992 46.43 5.45 2.04
N PHE A 993 46.40 4.30 2.70
CA PHE A 993 47.55 3.66 3.35
C PHE A 993 48.14 2.51 2.51
N PRO A 994 49.45 2.19 2.65
CA PRO A 994 50.07 1.12 1.87
C PRO A 994 49.37 -0.24 2.01
N ILE A 995 48.85 -0.54 3.20
CA ILE A 995 48.11 -1.77 3.48
C ILE A 995 46.85 -1.88 2.62
N ASP A 996 46.12 -0.78 2.37
CA ASP A 996 44.89 -0.76 1.60
C ASP A 996 45.12 -1.27 0.15
N SER A 997 46.30 -0.97 -0.40
CA SER A 997 46.71 -1.45 -1.74
C SER A 997 47.32 -2.85 -1.73
N SER A 998 47.78 -3.31 -0.56
CA SER A 998 48.39 -4.63 -0.41
C SER A 998 47.31 -5.69 -0.21
N ILE A 999 46.28 -5.42 0.59
CA ILE A 999 45.15 -6.34 0.82
C ILE A 999 44.29 -6.56 -0.43
N SER A 1000 44.21 -5.59 -1.33
CA SER A 1000 43.49 -5.75 -2.60
C SER A 1000 44.28 -6.56 -3.64
N ARG A 1001 45.52 -6.95 -3.33
CA ARG A 1001 46.43 -7.66 -4.24
C ARG A 1001 46.96 -8.99 -3.73
N ASP A 1002 47.00 -9.19 -2.42
CA ASP A 1002 47.38 -10.47 -1.84
C ASP A 1002 46.40 -11.56 -2.28
N ALA A 1003 46.92 -12.71 -2.68
CA ALA A 1003 46.14 -13.80 -3.27
C ALA A 1003 45.08 -14.36 -2.32
N ARG A 1004 45.25 -14.19 -1.00
CA ARG A 1004 44.31 -14.66 0.03
C ARG A 1004 43.19 -13.64 0.27
N THR A 1005 43.49 -12.34 0.23
CA THR A 1005 42.55 -11.28 0.63
C THR A 1005 41.88 -10.58 -0.56
N MET A 1006 42.44 -10.65 -1.77
CA MET A 1006 41.89 -9.99 -2.96
C MET A 1006 40.43 -10.38 -3.24
N ALA A 1007 40.10 -11.66 -3.11
CA ALA A 1007 38.72 -12.15 -3.33
C ALA A 1007 37.75 -11.58 -2.29
N ILE A 1008 38.18 -11.46 -1.03
CA ILE A 1008 37.40 -10.92 0.08
C ILE A 1008 37.15 -9.42 -0.14
N VAL A 1009 38.18 -8.67 -0.52
CA VAL A 1009 38.06 -7.23 -0.87
C VAL A 1009 37.09 -7.02 -2.03
N ALA A 1010 37.17 -7.84 -3.08
CA ALA A 1010 36.25 -7.78 -4.21
C ALA A 1010 34.80 -8.10 -3.79
N GLN A 1011 34.61 -9.07 -2.90
CA GLN A 1011 33.31 -9.41 -2.35
C GLN A 1011 32.73 -8.27 -1.52
N PHE A 1012 33.49 -7.69 -0.59
CA PHE A 1012 33.03 -6.54 0.20
C PHE A 1012 32.74 -5.30 -0.65
N ALA A 1013 33.47 -5.09 -1.75
CA ALA A 1013 33.22 -3.98 -2.68
C ALA A 1013 31.85 -4.09 -3.38
N VAL A 1014 31.34 -5.30 -3.60
CA VAL A 1014 30.06 -5.57 -4.28
C VAL A 1014 28.92 -5.76 -3.28
N ASP A 1015 29.15 -6.52 -2.21
CA ASP A 1015 28.14 -6.87 -1.22
C ASP A 1015 28.33 -6.10 0.10
N LYS A 1016 27.60 -4.99 0.21
CA LYS A 1016 27.60 -4.13 1.41
C LYS A 1016 27.06 -4.87 2.65
N MET A 1017 26.07 -5.76 2.49
CA MET A 1017 25.44 -6.43 3.62
C MET A 1017 26.35 -7.53 4.18
N TYR A 1018 27.05 -8.25 3.30
CA TYR A 1018 28.06 -9.22 3.71
C TYR A 1018 29.20 -8.53 4.49
N PHE A 1019 29.73 -7.42 3.95
CA PHE A 1019 30.70 -6.60 4.67
C PHE A 1019 30.18 -6.18 6.06
N PHE A 1020 28.94 -5.72 6.16
CA PHE A 1020 28.36 -5.30 7.43
C PHE A 1020 28.27 -6.42 8.45
N GLN A 1021 27.84 -7.63 8.05
CA GLN A 1021 27.77 -8.79 8.94
C GLN A 1021 29.16 -9.20 9.44
N THR A 1022 30.14 -9.31 8.53
CA THR A 1022 31.52 -9.67 8.90
C THR A 1022 32.17 -8.58 9.76
N PHE A 1023 31.91 -7.30 9.47
CA PHE A 1023 32.37 -6.18 10.28
C PHE A 1023 31.77 -6.21 11.68
N SER A 1024 30.47 -6.49 11.83
CA SER A 1024 29.83 -6.62 13.15
C SER A 1024 30.48 -7.72 13.99
N SER A 1025 30.79 -8.87 13.38
CA SER A 1025 31.48 -9.97 14.07
C SER A 1025 32.91 -9.59 14.49
N ALA A 1026 33.67 -8.99 13.58
CA ALA A 1026 35.03 -8.51 13.85
C ALA A 1026 35.05 -7.42 14.94
N PHE A 1027 34.11 -6.49 14.89
CA PHE A 1027 33.95 -5.42 15.88
C PHE A 1027 33.68 -5.99 17.28
N LEU A 1028 32.82 -7.01 17.38
CA LEU A 1028 32.53 -7.67 18.65
C LEU A 1028 33.75 -8.35 19.24
N LYS A 1029 34.49 -9.11 18.42
CA LYS A 1029 35.74 -9.75 18.86
C LYS A 1029 36.76 -8.72 19.34
N LEU A 1030 36.91 -7.62 18.62
CA LEU A 1030 37.78 -6.52 19.03
C LEU A 1030 37.34 -5.95 20.38
N ALA A 1031 36.07 -5.56 20.52
CA ALA A 1031 35.50 -4.93 21.72
C ALA A 1031 35.47 -5.85 22.95
N SER A 1032 35.63 -7.16 22.77
CA SER A 1032 35.66 -8.16 23.85
C SER A 1032 37.07 -8.66 24.16
N THR A 1033 38.12 -8.11 23.55
CA THR A 1033 39.49 -8.59 23.78
C THR A 1033 40.13 -7.96 25.02
N GLY A 1034 40.69 -8.79 25.90
CA GLY A 1034 41.53 -8.35 27.01
C GLY A 1034 40.81 -7.48 28.04
N VAL A 1035 39.50 -7.66 28.18
CA VAL A 1035 38.66 -6.83 29.07
C VAL A 1035 38.92 -7.16 30.54
N LEU A 1036 38.96 -6.13 31.37
CA LEU A 1036 39.00 -6.27 32.83
C LEU A 1036 37.56 -6.39 33.34
N THR A 1037 37.30 -7.33 34.24
CA THR A 1037 35.98 -7.49 34.88
C THR A 1037 36.11 -7.69 36.38
N GLY A 1038 35.01 -7.49 37.13
CA GLY A 1038 35.02 -7.70 38.57
C GLY A 1038 36.01 -6.82 39.33
N ASP A 1039 36.95 -7.44 40.02
CA ASP A 1039 37.96 -6.79 40.87
C ASP A 1039 39.28 -6.49 40.10
N GLU A 1040 39.35 -6.80 38.80
CA GLU A 1040 40.56 -6.63 37.97
C GLU A 1040 40.80 -5.18 37.53
N GLY A 1041 39.83 -4.29 37.75
CA GLY A 1041 39.91 -2.86 37.43
C GLY A 1041 38.91 -2.05 38.26
N GLU A 1042 38.67 -0.80 37.88
CA GLU A 1042 37.78 0.10 38.62
C GLU A 1042 36.69 0.75 37.75
N VAL A 1043 35.80 1.52 38.37
CA VAL A 1043 34.93 2.47 37.66
C VAL A 1043 35.41 3.85 38.04
N ARG A 1044 36.06 4.56 37.12
CA ARG A 1044 36.63 5.88 37.41
C ARG A 1044 35.54 6.94 37.48
N LEU A 1045 35.66 7.92 38.38
CA LEU A 1045 34.83 9.14 38.37
C LEU A 1045 35.21 10.05 37.19
N ASP A 1046 36.51 10.28 37.03
CA ASP A 1046 37.09 11.03 35.91
C ASP A 1046 37.86 10.07 35.02
N CYS A 1047 37.47 9.94 33.76
CA CYS A 1047 38.12 9.03 32.82
C CYS A 1047 39.61 9.32 32.58
N SER A 1048 40.14 10.45 33.04
CA SER A 1048 41.55 10.79 32.91
C SER A 1048 42.42 10.39 34.12
N LEU A 1049 41.81 10.05 35.25
CA LEU A 1049 42.49 9.82 36.53
C LEU A 1049 42.03 8.50 37.17
N VAL A 1050 42.97 7.81 37.80
CA VAL A 1050 42.67 6.70 38.71
C VAL A 1050 41.99 7.28 39.97
N ASN A 1051 41.01 6.58 40.55
CA ASN A 1051 40.26 7.09 41.72
C ASN A 1051 41.08 7.29 43.00
#